data_AF-A0A7X4W7M2-F1
#
_entry.id   AF-A0A7X4W7M2-F1
#
_cell.length_a   1.000
_cell.length_b   1.000
_cell.length_c   1.000
_cell.angle_alpha   90.00
_cell.angle_beta   90.00
_cell.angle_gamma   90.00
#
_symmetry.space_group_name_H-M   'P 1'
#
loop_
_entity.id
_entity.type
_entity.pdbx_description
1 polymer ?
#
loop_
_entity_poly.entity_id
_entity_poly.type
_entity_poly.pdbx_seq_one_letter_code
_entity_poly.pdbx_strand_id
1 'polypeptide(L)'
;MNRTLATPSSRRLAGAATLGAALTLMPIAAAVAQSLPPGLAAPGSADLTGVVRQALTTNPEVHAAWNGLRAADNDVDVAFGNYLPSVDVNAGIGREYREGDTGTLAQPHSGSYETRLAEITLTQMIYDGFATASEVERLDRAKLVRYYELVGASENVALEATRAYLDVSRYRELVSLAQENYADHLRVFGQIEERVQSGAGRGVDLEQISGRLALAESNLMTEASNLHDVTARFQRIVGELPAAQLAPAPELDDRLPPNVAAALDMAFQGNPEFHAAIENIEASRAAREGTKAAFHPRLDLRGRAGTYRNDSGYEGLGDRERQSIELVASMNLYRGGSDLASFRAASDRVEQSINLREKACIDVRQTTQIAYNDTQRLREQLQYLNQHRLSIDRVRGAYQQQFDIGQRTLLDVLDSENEYFEASRAFANAQYDVALADARTLAAMGQLMKTLGVVRDDMPTLAEMGSDGVALDPETICPADGPMGFTLADFTGGTEPTRAPDITLSADALFQINSAVLSAEARRELADLAEQVRGRTDLEQIFIAGHADTTGNDAINDPLSQRRADSVASYLASQGVDRNLLHTRGYGSRQPVATNATVEGRRQNRRVEVTLERVGENLDMTDFRPAAIDALASRSATSTPRFEAPTATDYAPVAGGLYAEIDALVAIEPASYAQLAPEVASRG
;
A
#
# COMPACT_ATOMS: atom_id res chain seq x y z
N MET A 1 21.08 -15.79 65.64
CA MET A 1 20.32 -15.71 66.91
C MET A 1 18.83 -15.88 66.60
N ASN A 2 18.28 -17.01 67.05
CA ASN A 2 16.92 -17.23 67.58
C ASN A 2 15.69 -16.56 66.93
N ARG A 3 14.76 -17.40 66.40
CA ARG A 3 13.39 -17.68 66.94
C ARG A 3 12.37 -16.58 66.61
N THR A 4 11.09 -16.77 66.25
CA THR A 4 10.10 -17.87 66.27
C THR A 4 8.82 -17.29 65.63
N LEU A 5 8.17 -18.01 64.71
CA LEU A 5 6.79 -18.57 64.78
C LEU A 5 5.74 -17.75 65.57
N ALA A 6 4.62 -17.40 64.91
CA ALA A 6 3.24 -17.63 65.39
C ALA A 6 2.15 -17.17 64.40
N THR A 7 1.47 -18.13 63.77
CA THR A 7 0.00 -18.11 63.53
C THR A 7 -0.64 -18.96 64.68
N PRO A 8 -1.96 -19.20 64.83
CA PRO A 8 -3.18 -18.65 64.20
C PRO A 8 -4.34 -18.35 65.20
N SER A 9 -5.53 -18.01 64.67
CA SER A 9 -6.87 -18.55 65.04
C SER A 9 -7.92 -17.62 65.67
N SER A 10 -9.02 -17.49 64.89
CA SER A 10 -10.44 -17.62 65.26
C SER A 10 -11.10 -16.76 66.34
N ARG A 11 -12.21 -16.11 65.97
CA ARG A 11 -13.52 -16.22 66.66
C ARG A 11 -14.69 -15.78 65.77
N ARG A 12 -15.72 -16.63 65.75
CA ARG A 12 -17.06 -16.42 65.16
C ARG A 12 -17.82 -15.35 65.95
N LEU A 13 -18.80 -14.72 65.32
CA LEU A 13 -20.18 -14.62 65.85
C LEU A 13 -21.15 -14.10 64.78
N ALA A 14 -22.27 -14.80 64.67
CA ALA A 14 -23.41 -14.49 63.83
C ALA A 14 -24.23 -13.33 64.42
N GLY A 15 -24.85 -12.55 63.54
CA GLY A 15 -25.89 -11.57 63.89
C GLY A 15 -26.78 -11.34 62.68
N ALA A 16 -27.97 -11.94 62.71
CA ALA A 16 -29.02 -11.71 61.73
C ALA A 16 -29.61 -10.30 61.91
N ALA A 17 -29.83 -9.61 60.80
CA ALA A 17 -30.70 -8.44 60.74
C ALA A 17 -31.45 -8.45 59.40
N THR A 18 -32.73 -8.82 59.47
CA THR A 18 -33.75 -8.60 58.44
C THR A 18 -34.21 -7.14 58.48
N LEU A 19 -34.29 -6.48 57.32
CA LEU A 19 -35.07 -5.28 56.92
C LEU A 19 -34.53 -4.94 55.53
N GLY A 20 -35.25 -4.72 54.44
CA GLY A 20 -36.63 -4.32 54.19
C GLY A 20 -36.57 -3.51 52.89
N ALA A 21 -37.28 -3.97 51.85
CA ALA A 21 -37.74 -3.27 50.65
C ALA A 21 -36.89 -2.15 50.00
N ALA A 22 -36.48 -2.37 48.75
CA ALA A 22 -36.81 -1.49 47.61
C ALA A 22 -36.46 -2.20 46.29
N LEU A 23 -37.46 -2.84 45.66
CA LEU A 23 -37.38 -3.15 44.23
C LEU A 23 -37.45 -1.82 43.47
N THR A 24 -36.29 -1.28 43.12
CA THR A 24 -36.21 -0.29 42.04
C THR A 24 -36.23 -1.06 40.73
N LEU A 25 -37.42 -1.09 40.10
CA LEU A 25 -37.55 -1.30 38.66
C LEU A 25 -36.76 -0.19 37.95
N MET A 26 -35.49 -0.45 37.66
CA MET A 26 -34.77 0.33 36.65
C MET A 26 -35.33 -0.06 35.28
N PRO A 27 -35.68 0.91 34.42
CA PRO A 27 -36.00 0.60 33.05
C PRO A 27 -34.71 0.09 32.41
N ILE A 28 -34.74 -1.15 31.93
CA ILE A 28 -33.76 -1.66 30.96
C ILE A 28 -34.05 -0.91 29.66
N ALA A 29 -33.68 0.37 29.61
CA ALA A 29 -33.52 1.08 28.35
C ALA A 29 -32.17 0.66 27.83
N ALA A 30 -32.21 -0.32 26.94
CA ALA A 30 -31.07 -0.87 26.25
C ALA A 30 -30.27 0.24 25.55
N ALA A 31 -29.14 0.63 26.15
CA ALA A 31 -27.99 1.04 25.37
C ALA A 31 -27.28 -0.27 24.99
N VAL A 32 -27.70 -0.89 23.88
CA VAL A 32 -26.84 -1.83 23.18
C VAL A 32 -25.72 -0.99 22.58
N ALA A 33 -24.76 -0.60 23.41
CA ALA A 33 -23.42 -0.35 22.90
C ALA A 33 -22.98 -1.72 22.36
N GLN A 34 -23.02 -1.87 21.03
CA GLN A 34 -22.55 -3.04 20.31
C GLN A 34 -21.07 -3.27 20.68
N SER A 35 -20.83 -3.95 21.79
CA SER A 35 -19.48 -4.25 22.24
C SER A 35 -18.97 -5.39 21.37
N LEU A 36 -18.00 -5.07 20.50
CA LEU A 36 -17.21 -6.09 19.82
C LEU A 36 -16.78 -7.18 20.82
N PRO A 37 -16.82 -8.46 20.43
CA PRO A 37 -16.34 -9.55 21.28
C PRO A 37 -14.96 -9.25 21.88
N PRO A 38 -14.71 -9.59 23.16
CA PRO A 38 -13.41 -9.39 23.78
C PRO A 38 -12.32 -10.12 22.99
N GLY A 39 -11.24 -9.41 22.66
CA GLY A 39 -10.12 -9.93 21.85
C GLY A 39 -10.07 -9.43 20.40
N LEU A 40 -11.11 -8.76 19.90
CA LEU A 40 -11.12 -8.17 18.54
C LEU A 40 -10.68 -6.70 18.49
N ALA A 41 -10.32 -6.12 19.64
CA ALA A 41 -9.83 -4.75 19.72
C ALA A 41 -9.00 -4.50 20.99
N ALA A 42 -8.04 -3.58 20.87
CA ALA A 42 -7.38 -2.94 22.01
C ALA A 42 -8.17 -1.68 22.44
N PRO A 43 -8.19 -1.32 23.74
CA PRO A 43 -8.83 -0.08 24.17
C PRO A 43 -8.12 1.16 23.61
N GLY A 44 -8.88 2.19 23.24
CA GLY A 44 -8.35 3.47 22.75
C GLY A 44 -8.84 3.84 21.35
N SER A 45 -8.26 4.90 20.79
CA SER A 45 -8.51 5.38 19.43
C SER A 45 -7.19 5.46 18.65
N ALA A 46 -7.20 5.04 17.39
CA ALA A 46 -6.05 5.16 16.51
C ALA A 46 -6.43 5.83 15.18
N ASP A 47 -5.47 6.50 14.56
CA ASP A 47 -5.55 7.09 13.23
C ASP A 47 -4.67 6.31 12.23
N LEU A 48 -4.93 6.47 10.94
CA LEU A 48 -4.19 5.79 9.88
C LEU A 48 -2.68 6.09 9.95
N THR A 49 -2.32 7.37 10.12
CA THR A 49 -0.93 7.83 10.18
C THR A 49 -0.17 7.20 11.35
N GLY A 50 -0.78 7.10 12.54
CA GLY A 50 -0.19 6.44 13.70
C GLY A 50 0.02 4.94 13.46
N VAL A 51 -0.97 4.26 12.88
CA VAL A 51 -0.88 2.82 12.56
C VAL A 51 0.22 2.54 11.53
N VAL A 52 0.33 3.34 10.48
CA VAL A 52 1.38 3.19 9.47
C VAL A 52 2.76 3.45 10.08
N ARG A 53 2.92 4.53 10.89
CA ARG A 53 4.19 4.80 11.58
C ARG A 53 4.60 3.64 12.48
N GLN A 54 3.66 3.08 13.24
CA GLN A 54 3.91 1.92 14.08
C GLN A 54 4.39 0.73 13.24
N ALA A 55 3.68 0.39 12.16
CA ALA A 55 4.07 -0.70 11.26
C ALA A 55 5.48 -0.51 10.67
N LEU A 56 5.86 0.70 10.26
CA LEU A 56 7.22 0.99 9.77
C LEU A 56 8.31 0.77 10.83
N THR A 57 7.97 0.88 12.10
CA THR A 57 8.92 0.70 13.21
C THR A 57 8.98 -0.71 13.77
N THR A 58 7.94 -1.53 13.57
CA THR A 58 7.83 -2.89 14.15
C THR A 58 7.94 -4.01 13.12
N ASN A 59 7.65 -3.72 11.84
CA ASN A 59 7.54 -4.76 10.83
C ASN A 59 8.92 -5.40 10.50
N PRO A 60 9.02 -6.75 10.55
CA PRO A 60 10.27 -7.45 10.27
C PRO A 60 10.86 -7.23 8.87
N GLU A 61 10.04 -6.96 7.85
CA GLU A 61 10.51 -6.73 6.47
C GLU A 61 11.26 -5.41 6.36
N VAL A 62 10.72 -4.34 6.97
CA VAL A 62 11.40 -3.03 7.05
C VAL A 62 12.68 -3.15 7.88
N HIS A 63 12.65 -3.89 9.00
CA HIS A 63 13.85 -4.16 9.79
C HIS A 63 14.92 -4.96 9.03
N ALA A 64 14.51 -5.93 8.20
CA ALA A 64 15.44 -6.68 7.37
C ALA A 64 16.12 -5.78 6.33
N ALA A 65 15.35 -4.93 5.65
CA ALA A 65 15.88 -3.96 4.70
C ALA A 65 16.80 -2.93 5.38
N TRP A 66 16.43 -2.46 6.57
CA TRP A 66 17.24 -1.54 7.38
C TRP A 66 18.59 -2.14 7.75
N ASN A 67 18.60 -3.38 8.24
CA ASN A 67 19.85 -4.07 8.54
C ASN A 67 20.68 -4.37 7.28
N GLY A 68 20.02 -4.56 6.13
CA GLY A 68 20.67 -4.66 4.83
C GLY A 68 21.40 -3.38 4.43
N LEU A 69 20.77 -2.21 4.63
CA LEU A 69 21.41 -0.92 4.40
C LEU A 69 22.61 -0.71 5.33
N ARG A 70 22.45 -1.00 6.63
CA ARG A 70 23.55 -0.90 7.60
C ARG A 70 24.70 -1.85 7.26
N ALA A 71 24.41 -3.06 6.78
CA ALA A 71 25.44 -3.99 6.34
C ALA A 71 26.21 -3.42 5.14
N ALA A 72 25.49 -2.88 4.14
CA ALA A 72 26.12 -2.27 2.97
C ALA A 72 26.99 -1.05 3.32
N ASP A 73 26.59 -0.25 4.32
CA ASP A 73 27.42 0.85 4.83
C ASP A 73 28.75 0.34 5.42
N ASN A 74 28.70 -0.73 6.24
CA ASN A 74 29.92 -1.36 6.76
C ASN A 74 30.74 -2.04 5.65
N ASP A 75 30.12 -2.56 4.59
CA ASP A 75 30.85 -3.14 3.45
C ASP A 75 31.69 -2.08 2.72
N VAL A 76 31.18 -0.83 2.62
CA VAL A 76 31.95 0.31 2.09
C VAL A 76 33.19 0.55 2.96
N ASP A 77 33.04 0.57 4.29
CA ASP A 77 34.17 0.74 5.22
C ASP A 77 35.18 -0.41 5.13
N VAL A 78 34.72 -1.65 4.94
CA VAL A 78 35.59 -2.82 4.71
C VAL A 78 36.42 -2.63 3.44
N ALA A 79 35.81 -2.18 2.35
CA ALA A 79 36.54 -1.90 1.11
C ALA A 79 37.48 -0.70 1.25
N PHE A 80 37.07 0.35 1.95
CA PHE A 80 37.91 1.50 2.25
C PHE A 80 39.13 1.12 3.09
N GLY A 81 39.00 0.11 3.97
CA GLY A 81 40.10 -0.46 4.74
C GLY A 81 41.29 -0.91 3.89
N ASN A 82 41.09 -1.26 2.61
CA ASN A 82 42.19 -1.61 1.70
C ASN A 82 43.10 -0.43 1.34
N TYR A 83 42.67 0.82 1.55
CA TYR A 83 43.53 1.99 1.45
C TYR A 83 44.45 2.18 2.65
N LEU A 84 44.12 1.54 3.77
CA LEU A 84 44.85 1.68 5.02
C LEU A 84 45.97 0.62 5.12
N PRO A 85 46.99 0.85 5.95
CA PRO A 85 48.06 -0.13 6.12
C PRO A 85 47.54 -1.36 6.88
N SER A 86 47.86 -2.56 6.39
CA SER A 86 47.68 -3.80 7.14
C SER A 86 48.92 -4.10 7.99
N VAL A 87 48.71 -4.58 9.21
CA VAL A 87 49.78 -5.06 10.09
C VAL A 87 49.47 -6.50 10.49
N ASP A 88 50.29 -7.41 10.02
CA ASP A 88 50.12 -8.84 10.17
C ASP A 88 51.25 -9.41 11.03
N VAL A 89 50.90 -10.28 11.98
CA VAL A 89 51.87 -10.99 12.82
C VAL A 89 51.88 -12.45 12.44
N ASN A 90 53.02 -12.93 11.95
CA ASN A 90 53.25 -14.31 11.57
C ASN A 90 54.22 -14.95 12.56
N ALA A 91 53.79 -16.03 13.22
CA ALA A 91 54.66 -16.83 14.07
C ALA A 91 54.56 -18.31 13.70
N GLY A 92 55.69 -18.99 13.67
CA GLY A 92 55.78 -20.39 13.27
C GLY A 92 56.82 -21.15 14.08
N ILE A 93 56.54 -22.41 14.36
CA ILE A 93 57.50 -23.39 14.88
C ILE A 93 57.37 -24.67 14.08
N GLY A 94 58.49 -25.22 13.63
CA GLY A 94 58.52 -26.40 12.78
C GLY A 94 59.77 -27.23 12.99
N ARG A 95 59.76 -28.44 12.44
CA ARG A 95 60.96 -29.27 12.27
C ARG A 95 61.19 -29.48 10.78
N GLU A 96 62.39 -29.20 10.33
CA GLU A 96 62.78 -29.32 8.95
C GLU A 96 63.97 -30.28 8.85
N TYR A 97 63.94 -31.22 7.91
CA TYR A 97 65.10 -32.03 7.57
C TYR A 97 65.73 -31.45 6.31
N ARG A 98 67.00 -31.05 6.39
CA ARG A 98 67.74 -30.50 5.26
C ARG A 98 68.92 -31.40 4.91
N GLU A 99 69.10 -31.60 3.62
CA GLU A 99 70.24 -32.30 3.03
C GLU A 99 70.88 -31.33 2.03
N GLY A 100 72.06 -30.80 2.37
CA GLY A 100 72.76 -29.81 1.56
C GLY A 100 74.04 -30.38 0.96
N ASP A 101 74.26 -30.14 -0.34
CA ASP A 101 75.55 -30.35 -1.01
C ASP A 101 76.33 -29.03 -1.00
N THR A 102 77.35 -28.93 -0.16
CA THR A 102 78.16 -27.73 -0.02
C THR A 102 79.19 -27.64 -1.14
N GLY A 103 79.11 -26.58 -1.95
CA GLY A 103 80.05 -26.33 -3.04
C GLY A 103 81.51 -26.40 -2.61
N THR A 104 82.28 -27.24 -3.33
CA THR A 104 83.75 -27.46 -3.44
C THR A 104 84.70 -27.34 -2.23
N LEU A 105 84.30 -26.85 -1.06
CA LEU A 105 85.21 -26.63 0.10
C LEU A 105 84.59 -26.86 1.50
N ALA A 106 83.38 -27.45 1.64
CA ALA A 106 82.85 -27.84 2.95
C ALA A 106 82.18 -29.22 2.91
N GLN A 107 82.29 -29.99 4.02
CA GLN A 107 81.71 -31.33 4.16
C GLN A 107 80.18 -31.30 3.99
N PRO A 108 79.55 -32.32 3.39
CA PRO A 108 78.08 -32.41 3.34
C PRO A 108 77.52 -32.48 4.76
N HIS A 109 76.53 -31.64 5.05
CA HIS A 109 75.81 -31.63 6.33
C HIS A 109 74.35 -31.97 6.07
N SER A 110 73.89 -33.11 6.59
CA SER A 110 72.47 -33.47 6.68
C SER A 110 72.03 -33.41 8.14
N GLY A 111 70.83 -32.87 8.40
CA GLY A 111 70.36 -32.68 9.77
C GLY A 111 68.89 -32.32 9.86
N SER A 112 68.29 -32.64 11.01
CA SER A 112 66.97 -32.15 11.39
C SER A 112 67.12 -30.93 12.30
N TYR A 113 66.42 -29.85 11.97
CA TYR A 113 66.50 -28.57 12.64
C TYR A 113 65.12 -28.15 13.14
N GLU A 114 65.06 -27.59 14.34
CA GLU A 114 63.87 -26.88 14.80
C GLU A 114 63.93 -25.44 14.29
N THR A 115 62.97 -25.07 13.45
CA THR A 115 62.81 -23.72 12.93
C THR A 115 61.80 -22.96 13.80
N ARG A 116 62.13 -21.72 14.17
CA ARG A 116 61.20 -20.82 14.86
C ARG A 116 61.24 -19.46 14.20
N LEU A 117 60.07 -18.89 13.93
CA LEU A 117 59.87 -17.62 13.25
C LEU A 117 58.87 -16.80 14.07
N ALA A 118 59.17 -15.52 14.25
CA ALA A 118 58.20 -14.51 14.62
C ALA A 118 58.48 -13.24 13.80
N GLU A 119 57.56 -12.84 12.95
CA GLU A 119 57.66 -11.70 12.04
C GLU A 119 56.40 -10.83 12.13
N ILE A 120 56.61 -9.51 12.11
CA ILE A 120 55.57 -8.51 11.90
C ILE A 120 55.76 -7.94 10.50
N THR A 121 54.71 -7.97 9.69
CA THR A 121 54.67 -7.39 8.34
C THR A 121 53.71 -6.23 8.31
N LEU A 122 54.19 -5.06 7.87
CA LEU A 122 53.39 -3.90 7.53
C LEU A 122 53.23 -3.87 6.00
N THR A 123 52.01 -3.91 5.48
CA THR A 123 51.74 -3.75 4.05
C THR A 123 50.85 -2.55 3.82
N GLN A 124 51.31 -1.58 3.03
CA GLN A 124 50.53 -0.44 2.60
C GLN A 124 50.41 -0.48 1.07
N MET A 125 49.18 -0.56 0.57
CA MET A 125 48.92 -0.39 -0.86
C MET A 125 49.15 1.08 -1.23
N ILE A 126 49.99 1.33 -2.23
CA ILE A 126 50.23 2.68 -2.78
C ILE A 126 49.45 2.86 -4.08
N TYR A 127 49.41 1.82 -4.90
CA TYR A 127 48.65 1.78 -6.14
C TYR A 127 48.32 0.33 -6.50
N ASP A 128 47.10 0.04 -6.94
CA ASP A 128 46.68 -1.30 -7.29
C ASP A 128 45.95 -1.37 -8.63
N GLY A 129 46.20 -0.41 -9.53
CA GLY A 129 45.45 -0.30 -10.78
C GLY A 129 44.04 0.27 -10.61
N PHE A 130 43.78 1.01 -9.51
CA PHE A 130 42.47 1.51 -9.12
C PHE A 130 41.45 0.41 -8.76
N ALA A 131 41.91 -0.80 -8.40
CA ALA A 131 41.02 -1.88 -7.96
C ALA A 131 40.26 -1.48 -6.69
N THR A 132 40.98 -0.99 -5.67
CA THR A 132 40.37 -0.55 -4.41
C THR A 132 39.43 0.63 -4.63
N ALA A 133 39.79 1.60 -5.48
CA ALA A 133 38.92 2.73 -5.80
C ALA A 133 37.62 2.32 -6.48
N SER A 134 37.71 1.42 -7.46
CA SER A 134 36.54 0.91 -8.16
C SER A 134 35.67 0.05 -7.25
N GLU A 135 36.25 -0.69 -6.31
CA GLU A 135 35.50 -1.50 -5.34
C GLU A 135 34.77 -0.63 -4.31
N VAL A 136 35.40 0.43 -3.82
CA VAL A 136 34.76 1.42 -2.93
C VAL A 136 33.60 2.10 -3.66
N GLU A 137 33.80 2.58 -4.89
CA GLU A 137 32.72 3.16 -5.71
C GLU A 137 31.59 2.15 -5.95
N ARG A 138 31.92 0.90 -6.31
CA ARG A 138 30.93 -0.16 -6.53
C ARG A 138 30.05 -0.38 -5.29
N LEU A 139 30.66 -0.45 -4.11
CA LEU A 139 29.94 -0.65 -2.86
C LEU A 139 29.18 0.59 -2.41
N ASP A 140 29.69 1.79 -2.70
CA ASP A 140 28.96 3.03 -2.42
C ASP A 140 27.67 3.14 -3.26
N ARG A 141 27.75 2.79 -4.56
CA ARG A 141 26.56 2.63 -5.41
C ARG A 141 25.63 1.52 -4.92
N ALA A 142 26.18 0.38 -4.51
CA ALA A 142 25.38 -0.72 -3.96
C ALA A 142 24.68 -0.35 -2.64
N LYS A 143 25.29 0.51 -1.82
CA LYS A 143 24.67 1.08 -0.62
C LYS A 143 23.46 1.95 -0.99
N LEU A 144 23.55 2.76 -2.05
CA LEU A 144 22.39 3.52 -2.57
C LEU A 144 21.28 2.59 -3.10
N VAL A 145 21.62 1.47 -3.75
CA VAL A 145 20.63 0.44 -4.11
C VAL A 145 19.88 -0.06 -2.85
N ARG A 146 20.60 -0.41 -1.77
CA ARG A 146 19.98 -0.84 -0.51
C ARG A 146 19.13 0.23 0.14
N TYR A 147 19.49 1.50 -0.03
CA TYR A 147 18.69 2.62 0.44
C TYR A 147 17.33 2.67 -0.27
N TYR A 148 17.31 2.62 -1.61
CA TYR A 148 16.05 2.63 -2.36
C TYR A 148 15.23 1.34 -2.13
N GLU A 149 15.86 0.19 -1.94
CA GLU A 149 15.17 -1.04 -1.51
C GLU A 149 14.49 -0.88 -0.14
N LEU A 150 15.14 -0.21 0.82
CA LEU A 150 14.53 0.12 2.12
C LEU A 150 13.34 1.07 1.96
N VAL A 151 13.45 2.11 1.11
CA VAL A 151 12.34 3.01 0.82
C VAL A 151 11.18 2.23 0.17
N GLY A 152 11.46 1.36 -0.79
CA GLY A 152 10.47 0.50 -1.44
C GLY A 152 9.79 -0.48 -0.47
N ALA A 153 10.56 -1.13 0.39
CA ALA A 153 10.02 -1.99 1.45
C ALA A 153 9.12 -1.18 2.41
N SER A 154 9.50 0.05 2.74
CA SER A 154 8.73 0.94 3.59
C SER A 154 7.42 1.39 2.93
N GLU A 155 7.45 1.78 1.64
CA GLU A 155 6.23 2.10 0.86
C GLU A 155 5.27 0.90 0.79
N ASN A 156 5.80 -0.31 0.55
CA ASN A 156 4.99 -1.54 0.52
C ASN A 156 4.34 -1.84 1.88
N VAL A 157 5.09 -1.77 2.97
CA VAL A 157 4.53 -1.97 4.32
C VAL A 157 3.55 -0.85 4.69
N ALA A 158 3.78 0.39 4.25
CA ALA A 158 2.82 1.48 4.44
C ALA A 158 1.49 1.21 3.70
N LEU A 159 1.55 0.69 2.48
CA LEU A 159 0.37 0.28 1.71
C LEU A 159 -0.33 -0.92 2.37
N GLU A 160 0.41 -1.93 2.84
CA GLU A 160 -0.16 -3.08 3.54
C GLU A 160 -0.84 -2.69 4.85
N ALA A 161 -0.23 -1.81 5.65
CA ALA A 161 -0.80 -1.28 6.88
C ALA A 161 -2.06 -0.45 6.59
N THR A 162 -2.03 0.37 5.54
CA THR A 162 -3.21 1.13 5.08
C THR A 162 -4.34 0.20 4.67
N ARG A 163 -4.05 -0.86 3.91
CA ARG A 163 -5.03 -1.88 3.53
C ARG A 163 -5.62 -2.57 4.75
N ALA A 164 -4.80 -2.99 5.70
CA ALA A 164 -5.27 -3.64 6.92
C ALA A 164 -6.18 -2.72 7.76
N TYR A 165 -5.84 -1.43 7.84
CA TYR A 165 -6.66 -0.42 8.50
C TYR A 165 -8.04 -0.27 7.84
N LEU A 166 -8.06 -0.15 6.50
CA LEU A 166 -9.29 -0.05 5.73
C LEU A 166 -10.11 -1.34 5.79
N ASP A 167 -9.47 -2.51 5.75
CA ASP A 167 -10.14 -3.81 5.89
C ASP A 167 -10.84 -3.94 7.25
N VAL A 168 -10.17 -3.61 8.36
CA VAL A 168 -10.80 -3.64 9.70
C VAL A 168 -11.97 -2.66 9.79
N SER A 169 -11.81 -1.44 9.26
CA SER A 169 -12.88 -0.43 9.26
C SER A 169 -14.09 -0.91 8.44
N ARG A 170 -13.83 -1.45 7.23
CA ARG A 170 -14.82 -2.06 6.35
C ARG A 170 -15.59 -3.18 7.02
N TYR A 171 -14.90 -4.17 7.58
CA TYR A 171 -15.59 -5.32 8.17
C TYR A 171 -16.30 -4.99 9.48
N ARG A 172 -15.87 -3.97 10.22
CA ARG A 172 -16.67 -3.43 11.35
C ARG A 172 -17.98 -2.83 10.86
N GLU A 173 -17.95 -2.09 9.76
CA GLU A 173 -19.16 -1.54 9.14
C GLU A 173 -20.08 -2.64 8.56
N LEU A 174 -19.52 -3.64 7.87
CA LEU A 174 -20.30 -4.78 7.36
C LEU A 174 -20.94 -5.60 8.48
N VAL A 175 -20.25 -5.80 9.62
CA VAL A 175 -20.84 -6.41 10.81
C VAL A 175 -21.97 -5.55 11.37
N SER A 176 -21.80 -4.22 11.43
CA SER A 176 -22.88 -3.31 11.86
C SER A 176 -24.11 -3.43 10.97
N LEU A 177 -23.93 -3.41 9.64
CA LEU A 177 -25.01 -3.60 8.67
C LEU A 177 -25.70 -4.97 8.84
N ALA A 178 -24.94 -6.03 9.10
CA ALA A 178 -25.50 -7.37 9.33
C ALA A 178 -26.26 -7.46 10.65
N GLN A 179 -25.82 -6.76 11.70
CA GLN A 179 -26.53 -6.65 12.98
C GLN A 179 -27.85 -5.91 12.83
N GLU A 180 -27.87 -4.81 12.07
CA GLU A 180 -29.09 -4.06 11.74
C GLU A 180 -30.08 -4.94 10.97
N ASN A 181 -29.62 -5.61 9.91
CA ASN A 181 -30.45 -6.53 9.12
C ASN A 181 -31.04 -7.67 9.96
N TYR A 182 -30.23 -8.25 10.86
CA TYR A 182 -30.71 -9.25 11.82
C TYR A 182 -31.79 -8.69 12.76
N ALA A 183 -31.55 -7.49 13.34
CA ALA A 183 -32.49 -6.85 14.24
C ALA A 183 -33.83 -6.53 13.55
N ASP A 184 -33.78 -6.11 12.28
CA ASP A 184 -34.98 -5.86 11.48
C ASP A 184 -35.77 -7.14 11.19
N HIS A 185 -35.12 -8.23 10.81
CA HIS A 185 -35.80 -9.52 10.64
C HIS A 185 -36.37 -10.07 11.95
N LEU A 186 -35.68 -9.90 13.08
CA LEU A 186 -36.17 -10.31 14.39
C LEU A 186 -37.42 -9.51 14.81
N ARG A 187 -37.42 -8.20 14.52
CA ARG A 187 -38.59 -7.33 14.73
C ARG A 187 -39.79 -7.78 13.90
N VAL A 188 -39.59 -8.04 12.61
CA VAL A 188 -40.67 -8.53 11.72
C VAL A 188 -41.14 -9.92 12.15
N PHE A 189 -40.23 -10.80 12.56
CA PHE A 189 -40.58 -12.12 13.11
C PHE A 189 -41.56 -12.00 14.28
N GLY A 190 -41.25 -11.16 15.28
CA GLY A 190 -42.13 -10.94 16.44
C GLY A 190 -43.51 -10.41 16.04
N GLN A 191 -43.58 -9.47 15.09
CA GLN A 191 -44.85 -8.93 14.59
C GLN A 191 -45.71 -10.01 13.88
N ILE A 192 -45.09 -10.87 13.08
CA ILE A 192 -45.80 -11.96 12.39
C ILE A 192 -46.23 -13.03 13.38
N GLU A 193 -45.38 -13.39 14.34
CA GLU A 193 -45.69 -14.36 15.39
C GLU A 193 -46.93 -13.90 16.19
N GLU A 194 -46.96 -12.65 16.64
CA GLU A 194 -48.12 -12.08 17.35
C GLU A 194 -49.40 -12.12 16.50
N ARG A 195 -49.33 -11.74 15.21
CA ARG A 195 -50.47 -11.79 14.29
C ARG A 195 -50.97 -13.22 14.07
N VAL A 196 -50.08 -14.20 13.97
CA VAL A 196 -50.45 -15.62 13.81
C VAL A 196 -51.07 -16.15 15.10
N GLN A 197 -50.50 -15.83 16.27
CA GLN A 197 -51.05 -16.23 17.57
C GLN A 197 -52.43 -15.62 17.83
N SER A 198 -52.70 -14.40 17.36
CA SER A 198 -54.02 -13.77 17.45
C SER A 198 -55.03 -14.29 16.40
N GLY A 199 -54.64 -15.26 15.56
CA GLY A 199 -55.46 -15.82 14.49
C GLY A 199 -55.67 -14.89 13.28
N ALA A 200 -54.94 -13.77 13.22
CA ALA A 200 -55.04 -12.76 12.17
C ALA A 200 -53.99 -12.93 11.05
N GLY A 201 -53.02 -13.84 11.23
CA GLY A 201 -51.93 -14.12 10.29
C GLY A 201 -51.97 -15.54 9.70
N ARG A 202 -51.15 -15.78 8.66
CA ARG A 202 -50.99 -17.10 8.03
C ARG A 202 -49.75 -17.80 8.60
N GLY A 203 -49.87 -19.08 8.98
CA GLY A 203 -48.71 -19.86 9.48
C GLY A 203 -47.56 -19.96 8.47
N VAL A 204 -47.84 -19.93 7.16
CA VAL A 204 -46.81 -19.92 6.11
C VAL A 204 -45.94 -18.66 6.17
N ASP A 205 -46.53 -17.51 6.54
CA ASP A 205 -45.78 -16.26 6.67
C ASP A 205 -44.78 -16.35 7.84
N LEU A 206 -45.13 -17.06 8.92
CA LEU A 206 -44.24 -17.32 10.06
C LEU A 206 -43.05 -18.20 9.67
N GLU A 207 -43.28 -19.27 8.92
CA GLU A 207 -42.20 -20.13 8.40
C GLU A 207 -41.27 -19.37 7.45
N GLN A 208 -41.84 -18.49 6.61
CA GLN A 208 -41.06 -17.68 5.67
C GLN A 208 -40.14 -16.67 6.38
N ILE A 209 -40.64 -15.93 7.38
CA ILE A 209 -39.80 -15.01 8.16
C ILE A 209 -38.78 -15.76 9.03
N SER A 210 -39.14 -16.93 9.58
CA SER A 210 -38.21 -17.80 10.30
C SER A 210 -37.00 -18.17 9.42
N GLY A 211 -37.25 -18.56 8.17
CA GLY A 211 -36.19 -18.84 7.19
C GLY A 211 -35.31 -17.62 6.88
N ARG A 212 -35.89 -16.42 6.73
CA ARG A 212 -35.13 -15.17 6.50
C ARG A 212 -34.32 -14.75 7.72
N LEU A 213 -34.86 -14.91 8.93
CA LEU A 213 -34.14 -14.65 10.18
C LEU A 213 -32.92 -15.57 10.32
N ALA A 214 -33.08 -16.87 10.07
CA ALA A 214 -31.97 -17.83 10.10
C ALA A 214 -30.88 -17.49 9.06
N LEU A 215 -31.26 -17.01 7.87
CA LEU A 215 -30.30 -16.53 6.87
C LEU A 215 -29.56 -15.28 7.36
N ALA A 216 -30.25 -14.33 7.98
CA ALA A 216 -29.64 -13.14 8.55
C ALA A 216 -28.65 -13.47 9.69
N GLU A 217 -28.96 -14.46 10.53
CA GLU A 217 -28.04 -14.98 11.56
C GLU A 217 -26.77 -15.57 10.94
N SER A 218 -26.91 -16.37 9.87
CA SER A 218 -25.78 -16.94 9.14
C SER A 218 -24.90 -15.86 8.49
N ASN A 219 -25.51 -14.83 7.91
CA ASN A 219 -24.79 -13.70 7.32
C ASN A 219 -24.02 -12.91 8.39
N LEU A 220 -24.63 -12.64 9.54
CA LEU A 220 -23.97 -11.98 10.66
C LEU A 220 -22.76 -12.78 11.17
N MET A 221 -22.90 -14.09 11.32
CA MET A 221 -21.78 -14.96 11.71
C MET A 221 -20.65 -14.95 10.66
N THR A 222 -21.00 -14.90 9.38
CA THR A 222 -20.02 -14.80 8.28
C THR A 222 -19.23 -13.50 8.37
N GLU A 223 -19.90 -12.35 8.53
CA GLU A 223 -19.20 -11.07 8.65
C GLU A 223 -18.37 -10.96 9.93
N ALA A 224 -18.84 -11.55 11.04
CA ALA A 224 -18.07 -11.63 12.28
C ALA A 224 -16.79 -12.47 12.10
N SER A 225 -16.87 -13.59 11.37
CA SER A 225 -15.68 -14.40 11.02
C SER A 225 -14.72 -13.63 10.13
N ASN A 226 -15.21 -12.92 9.12
CA ASN A 226 -14.37 -12.09 8.25
C ASN A 226 -13.66 -10.99 9.05
N LEU A 227 -14.38 -10.33 9.98
CA LEU A 227 -13.80 -9.32 10.86
C LEU A 227 -12.67 -9.89 11.72
N HIS A 228 -12.84 -11.11 12.24
CA HIS A 228 -11.78 -11.79 12.97
C HIS A 228 -10.53 -12.00 12.09
N ASP A 229 -10.70 -12.46 10.86
CA ASP A 229 -9.58 -12.76 9.96
C ASP A 229 -8.80 -11.50 9.56
N VAL A 230 -9.49 -10.40 9.26
CA VAL A 230 -8.81 -9.13 8.96
C VAL A 230 -8.18 -8.50 10.20
N THR A 231 -8.73 -8.75 11.39
CA THR A 231 -8.13 -8.34 12.67
C THR A 231 -6.81 -9.07 12.92
N ALA A 232 -6.76 -10.39 12.63
CA ALA A 232 -5.53 -11.17 12.72
C ALA A 232 -4.49 -10.69 11.68
N ARG A 233 -4.91 -10.36 10.46
CA ARG A 233 -4.04 -9.77 9.43
C ARG A 233 -3.46 -8.43 9.87
N PHE A 234 -4.29 -7.55 10.46
CA PHE A 234 -3.85 -6.28 11.02
C PHE A 234 -2.77 -6.50 12.08
N GLN A 235 -3.01 -7.41 13.03
CA GLN A 235 -2.03 -7.73 14.06
C GLN A 235 -0.71 -8.26 13.48
N ARG A 236 -0.75 -9.07 12.42
CA ARG A 236 0.46 -9.56 11.74
C ARG A 236 1.30 -8.41 11.17
N ILE A 237 0.66 -7.38 10.61
CA ILE A 237 1.34 -6.29 9.89
C ILE A 237 1.83 -5.19 10.85
N VAL A 238 0.98 -4.79 11.79
CA VAL A 238 1.23 -3.66 12.72
C VAL A 238 1.91 -4.13 14.02
N GLY A 239 1.70 -5.39 14.40
CA GLY A 239 2.23 -6.00 15.62
C GLY A 239 1.28 -5.97 16.83
N GLU A 240 0.17 -5.25 16.75
CA GLU A 240 -0.83 -5.12 17.82
C GLU A 240 -2.27 -5.22 17.30
N LEU A 241 -3.22 -5.45 18.19
CA LEU A 241 -4.64 -5.47 17.83
C LEU A 241 -5.12 -4.06 17.46
N PRO A 242 -6.05 -3.92 16.49
CA PRO A 242 -6.60 -2.62 16.13
C PRO A 242 -7.33 -1.99 17.32
N ALA A 243 -7.23 -0.66 17.46
CA ALA A 243 -7.97 0.08 18.49
C ALA A 243 -9.49 -0.12 18.33
N ALA A 244 -10.23 -0.07 19.44
CA ALA A 244 -11.68 -0.25 19.47
C ALA A 244 -12.40 0.79 18.61
N GLN A 245 -11.86 2.01 18.54
CA GLN A 245 -12.31 3.06 17.64
C GLN A 245 -11.18 3.41 16.66
N LEU A 246 -11.46 3.32 15.36
CA LEU A 246 -10.57 3.80 14.31
C LEU A 246 -11.15 5.11 13.77
N ALA A 247 -10.30 6.12 13.63
CA ALA A 247 -10.71 7.36 12.97
C ALA A 247 -11.05 7.08 11.49
N PRO A 248 -11.95 7.86 10.86
CA PRO A 248 -12.13 7.78 9.41
C PRO A 248 -10.79 7.99 8.70
N ALA A 249 -10.54 7.18 7.65
CA ALA A 249 -9.35 7.36 6.83
C ALA A 249 -9.38 8.75 6.16
N PRO A 250 -8.23 9.44 6.05
CA PRO A 250 -8.17 10.71 5.34
C PRO A 250 -8.50 10.50 3.85
N GLU A 251 -9.17 11.48 3.25
CA GLU A 251 -9.35 11.53 1.80
C GLU A 251 -7.98 11.79 1.15
N LEU A 252 -7.61 10.96 0.17
CA LEU A 252 -6.31 11.00 -0.52
C LEU A 252 -6.43 11.55 -1.96
N ASP A 253 -7.63 12.02 -2.34
CA ASP A 253 -8.00 12.40 -3.69
C ASP A 253 -7.32 13.67 -4.20
N ASP A 254 -7.21 14.71 -3.35
CA ASP A 254 -6.56 15.99 -3.62
C ASP A 254 -5.06 15.85 -3.96
N ARG A 255 -4.50 14.66 -3.77
CA ARG A 255 -3.08 14.36 -3.96
C ARG A 255 -2.80 13.56 -5.23
N LEU A 256 -3.84 13.10 -5.92
CA LEU A 256 -3.67 12.40 -7.18
C LEU A 256 -3.51 13.41 -8.33
N PRO A 257 -2.61 13.12 -9.29
CA PRO A 257 -2.45 13.95 -10.48
C PRO A 257 -3.72 13.91 -11.36
N PRO A 258 -3.92 14.94 -12.23
CA PRO A 258 -5.16 15.08 -12.99
C PRO A 258 -5.31 14.09 -14.15
N ASN A 259 -4.22 13.44 -14.57
CA ASN A 259 -4.23 12.48 -15.67
C ASN A 259 -3.13 11.42 -15.51
N VAL A 260 -3.26 10.33 -16.27
CA VAL A 260 -2.35 9.18 -16.21
C VAL A 260 -0.92 9.53 -16.65
N ALA A 261 -0.74 10.47 -17.58
CA ALA A 261 0.59 10.88 -18.03
C ALA A 261 1.37 11.58 -16.90
N ALA A 262 0.72 12.52 -16.19
CA ALA A 262 1.28 13.15 -15.00
C ALA A 262 1.54 12.13 -13.87
N ALA A 263 0.71 11.09 -13.73
CA ALA A 263 0.97 10.00 -12.80
C ALA A 263 2.23 9.20 -13.15
N LEU A 264 2.45 8.93 -14.44
CA LEU A 264 3.66 8.24 -14.92
C LEU A 264 4.92 9.08 -14.70
N ASP A 265 4.87 10.38 -15.00
CA ASP A 265 6.01 11.28 -14.76
C ASP A 265 6.39 11.32 -13.28
N MET A 266 5.39 11.39 -12.38
CA MET A 266 5.61 11.32 -10.94
C MET A 266 6.12 9.94 -10.50
N ALA A 267 5.65 8.86 -11.13
CA ALA A 267 6.12 7.51 -10.82
C ALA A 267 7.60 7.32 -11.20
N PHE A 268 8.05 7.76 -12.36
CA PHE A 268 9.48 7.67 -12.71
C PHE A 268 10.37 8.55 -11.81
N GLN A 269 9.82 9.65 -11.28
CA GLN A 269 10.52 10.50 -10.33
C GLN A 269 10.60 9.93 -8.92
N GLY A 270 9.56 9.22 -8.46
CA GLY A 270 9.43 8.79 -7.06
C GLY A 270 9.60 7.30 -6.80
N ASN A 271 9.46 6.44 -7.81
CA ASN A 271 9.39 4.99 -7.59
C ASN A 271 10.76 4.41 -7.16
N PRO A 272 10.87 3.82 -5.94
CA PRO A 272 12.16 3.36 -5.43
C PRO A 272 12.78 2.20 -6.22
N GLU A 273 11.97 1.30 -6.78
CA GLU A 273 12.48 0.16 -7.56
C GLU A 273 13.18 0.64 -8.85
N PHE A 274 12.63 1.67 -9.49
CA PHE A 274 13.24 2.28 -10.67
C PHE A 274 14.58 2.95 -10.34
N HIS A 275 14.66 3.71 -9.25
CA HIS A 275 15.91 4.33 -8.80
C HIS A 275 16.97 3.32 -8.37
N ALA A 276 16.57 2.23 -7.68
CA ALA A 276 17.45 1.12 -7.33
C ALA A 276 18.06 0.47 -8.58
N ALA A 277 17.26 0.28 -9.64
CA ALA A 277 17.75 -0.29 -10.90
C ALA A 277 18.80 0.61 -11.59
N ILE A 278 18.66 1.94 -11.48
CA ILE A 278 19.63 2.89 -12.04
C ILE A 278 20.96 2.85 -11.27
N GLU A 279 20.92 2.92 -9.94
CA GLU A 279 22.15 2.83 -9.12
C GLU A 279 22.86 1.48 -9.29
N ASN A 280 22.12 0.40 -9.58
CA ASN A 280 22.70 -0.91 -9.86
C ASN A 280 23.47 -0.95 -11.20
N ILE A 281 23.11 -0.10 -12.18
CA ILE A 281 23.90 0.08 -13.40
C ILE A 281 25.24 0.72 -13.05
N GLU A 282 25.24 1.78 -12.23
CA GLU A 282 26.47 2.46 -11.81
C GLU A 282 27.37 1.55 -10.96
N ALA A 283 26.79 0.75 -10.05
CA ALA A 283 27.53 -0.29 -9.34
C ALA A 283 28.17 -1.29 -10.32
N SER A 284 27.43 -1.75 -11.33
CA SER A 284 27.95 -2.68 -12.34
C SER A 284 29.06 -2.05 -13.22
N ARG A 285 28.96 -0.74 -13.52
CA ARG A 285 29.98 0.02 -14.25
C ARG A 285 31.26 0.14 -13.44
N ALA A 286 31.17 0.48 -12.15
CA ALA A 286 32.31 0.51 -11.24
C ALA A 286 32.97 -0.88 -11.11
N ALA A 287 32.17 -1.95 -11.02
CA ALA A 287 32.68 -3.32 -11.01
C ALA A 287 33.47 -3.66 -12.28
N ARG A 288 32.97 -3.26 -13.46
CA ARG A 288 33.67 -3.41 -14.74
C ARG A 288 34.99 -2.63 -14.75
N GLU A 289 35.00 -1.39 -14.27
CA GLU A 289 36.22 -0.58 -14.20
C GLU A 289 37.29 -1.24 -13.32
N GLY A 290 36.88 -1.81 -12.18
CA GLY A 290 37.78 -2.56 -11.29
C GLY A 290 38.46 -3.75 -11.96
N THR A 291 37.84 -4.38 -12.98
CA THR A 291 38.49 -5.47 -13.73
C THR A 291 39.68 -5.00 -14.56
N LYS A 292 39.76 -3.70 -14.91
CA LYS A 292 40.91 -3.15 -15.66
C LYS A 292 42.18 -3.12 -14.83
N ALA A 293 42.07 -3.12 -13.50
CA ALA A 293 43.22 -3.15 -12.59
C ALA A 293 44.17 -4.33 -12.83
N ALA A 294 43.66 -5.45 -13.34
CA ALA A 294 44.48 -6.61 -13.70
C ALA A 294 45.52 -6.32 -14.80
N PHE A 295 45.32 -5.28 -15.60
CA PHE A 295 46.23 -4.83 -16.67
C PHE A 295 47.19 -3.72 -16.22
N HIS A 296 47.19 -3.36 -14.92
CA HIS A 296 48.09 -2.37 -14.33
C HIS A 296 49.03 -3.02 -13.30
N PRO A 297 50.21 -2.43 -13.05
CA PRO A 297 51.07 -2.89 -11.97
C PRO A 297 50.46 -2.51 -10.61
N ARG A 298 50.65 -3.39 -9.61
CA ARG A 298 50.39 -3.11 -8.20
C ARG A 298 51.68 -2.72 -7.50
N LEU A 299 51.65 -1.62 -6.76
CA LEU A 299 52.72 -1.04 -5.97
C LEU A 299 52.36 -1.09 -4.49
N ASP A 300 53.09 -1.89 -3.71
CA ASP A 300 52.94 -1.99 -2.27
C ASP A 300 54.22 -1.51 -1.56
N LEU A 301 54.07 -0.73 -0.49
CA LEU A 301 55.13 -0.49 0.49
C LEU A 301 55.06 -1.59 1.56
N ARG A 302 56.13 -2.38 1.70
CA ARG A 302 56.21 -3.52 2.62
C ARG A 302 57.31 -3.30 3.64
N GLY A 303 56.95 -3.20 4.91
CA GLY A 303 57.87 -3.27 6.04
C GLY A 303 57.84 -4.66 6.65
N ARG A 304 58.99 -5.25 6.96
CA ARG A 304 59.09 -6.51 7.69
C ARG A 304 60.07 -6.36 8.85
N ALA A 305 59.71 -6.88 10.00
CA ALA A 305 60.57 -6.96 11.18
C ALA A 305 60.34 -8.29 11.87
N GLY A 306 61.36 -9.14 11.97
CA GLY A 306 61.20 -10.47 12.54
C GLY A 306 62.49 -11.12 13.03
N THR A 307 62.32 -12.13 13.87
CA THR A 307 63.38 -13.02 14.32
C THR A 307 63.17 -14.41 13.73
N TYR A 308 64.26 -14.98 13.24
CA TYR A 308 64.31 -16.29 12.62
C TYR A 308 65.40 -17.08 13.33
N ARG A 309 65.04 -18.22 13.90
CA ARG A 309 66.00 -19.12 14.57
C ARG A 309 66.19 -20.39 13.77
N ASN A 310 67.46 -20.76 13.59
CA ASN A 310 67.93 -21.90 12.79
C ASN A 310 67.48 -21.89 11.32
N ASP A 311 67.13 -20.73 10.77
CA ASP A 311 66.57 -20.61 9.40
C ASP A 311 67.59 -20.93 8.29
N SER A 312 68.90 -20.85 8.59
CA SER A 312 69.96 -21.23 7.64
C SER A 312 70.53 -22.63 7.85
N GLY A 313 70.10 -23.40 8.86
CA GLY A 313 70.56 -24.78 9.09
C GLY A 313 72.04 -24.96 9.43
N TYR A 314 72.76 -23.91 9.85
CA TYR A 314 74.15 -23.98 10.32
C TYR A 314 74.22 -23.80 11.84
N GLU A 315 74.87 -24.72 12.54
CA GLU A 315 75.14 -24.60 13.99
C GLU A 315 75.86 -23.28 14.30
N GLY A 316 75.28 -22.48 15.20
CA GLY A 316 75.89 -21.23 15.71
C GLY A 316 75.74 -19.98 14.83
N LEU A 317 75.09 -20.06 13.65
CA LEU A 317 74.93 -18.93 12.70
C LEU A 317 73.47 -18.71 12.23
N GLY A 318 72.52 -19.40 12.86
CA GLY A 318 71.13 -19.52 12.39
C GLY A 318 70.12 -18.53 12.98
N ASP A 319 70.49 -17.77 14.00
CA ASP A 319 69.62 -16.74 14.60
C ASP A 319 69.83 -15.42 13.85
N ARG A 320 68.78 -14.93 13.20
CA ARG A 320 68.79 -13.69 12.42
C ARG A 320 67.64 -12.79 12.84
N GLU A 321 67.95 -11.52 13.01
CA GLU A 321 66.96 -10.45 13.01
C GLU A 321 66.92 -9.86 11.62
N ARG A 322 65.73 -9.82 11.02
CA ARG A 322 65.51 -9.23 9.70
C ARG A 322 64.62 -8.01 9.87
N GLN A 323 65.10 -6.87 9.38
CA GLN A 323 64.33 -5.64 9.25
C GLN A 323 64.49 -5.17 7.81
N SER A 324 63.40 -5.05 7.06
CA SER A 324 63.43 -4.50 5.71
C SER A 324 62.24 -3.58 5.44
N ILE A 325 62.46 -2.56 4.62
CA ILE A 325 61.41 -1.73 4.04
C ILE A 325 61.64 -1.78 2.53
N GLU A 326 60.64 -2.25 1.81
CA GLU A 326 60.72 -2.56 0.38
C GLU A 326 59.53 -1.91 -0.33
N LEU A 327 59.78 -1.30 -1.49
CA LEU A 327 58.72 -0.92 -2.41
C LEU A 327 58.62 -2.01 -3.48
N VAL A 328 57.51 -2.74 -3.50
CA VAL A 328 57.32 -3.91 -4.37
C VAL A 328 56.33 -3.58 -5.47
N ALA A 329 56.81 -3.55 -6.70
CA ALA A 329 55.96 -3.52 -7.89
C ALA A 329 55.74 -4.95 -8.39
N SER A 330 54.48 -5.35 -8.54
CA SER A 330 54.10 -6.66 -9.06
C SER A 330 53.03 -6.53 -10.13
N MET A 331 53.18 -7.25 -11.24
CA MET A 331 52.22 -7.25 -12.33
C MET A 331 52.15 -8.64 -12.94
N ASN A 332 50.93 -9.09 -13.22
CA ASN A 332 50.74 -10.30 -13.99
C ASN A 332 50.74 -9.96 -15.48
N LEU A 333 51.63 -10.57 -16.26
CA LEU A 333 51.68 -10.36 -17.71
C LEU A 333 50.72 -11.26 -18.48
N TYR A 334 50.37 -12.43 -17.94
CA TYR A 334 49.49 -13.38 -18.62
C TYR A 334 48.90 -14.42 -17.65
N ARG A 335 47.58 -14.44 -17.49
CA ARG A 335 46.82 -15.50 -16.77
C ARG A 335 45.92 -16.30 -17.71
N GLY A 336 46.44 -16.76 -18.84
CA GLY A 336 45.67 -17.65 -19.73
C GLY A 336 44.40 -17.02 -20.33
N GLY A 337 44.38 -15.69 -20.51
CA GLY A 337 43.21 -14.95 -21.02
C GLY A 337 42.08 -14.70 -20.01
N SER A 338 42.22 -15.14 -18.75
CA SER A 338 41.19 -14.97 -17.71
C SER A 338 40.86 -13.51 -17.40
N ASP A 339 41.84 -12.62 -17.37
CA ASP A 339 41.62 -11.19 -17.08
C ASP A 339 40.73 -10.54 -18.17
N LEU A 340 40.94 -10.88 -19.45
CA LEU A 340 40.09 -10.42 -20.57
C LEU A 340 38.68 -11.02 -20.51
N ALA A 341 38.56 -12.30 -20.16
CA ALA A 341 37.26 -12.95 -19.97
C ALA A 341 36.49 -12.33 -18.80
N SER A 342 37.18 -11.95 -17.72
CA SER A 342 36.60 -11.24 -16.58
C SER A 342 36.06 -9.87 -16.97
N PHE A 343 36.82 -9.10 -17.74
CA PHE A 343 36.37 -7.81 -18.28
C PHE A 343 35.12 -7.97 -19.17
N ARG A 344 35.12 -8.93 -20.11
CA ARG A 344 33.96 -9.22 -20.96
C ARG A 344 32.72 -9.61 -20.14
N ALA A 345 32.90 -10.51 -19.17
CA ALA A 345 31.81 -10.90 -18.28
C ALA A 345 31.29 -9.74 -17.41
N ALA A 346 32.14 -8.78 -17.03
CA ALA A 346 31.71 -7.58 -16.33
C ALA A 346 30.94 -6.62 -17.25
N SER A 347 31.37 -6.47 -18.51
CA SER A 347 30.61 -5.73 -19.53
C SER A 347 29.22 -6.33 -19.77
N ASP A 348 29.10 -7.65 -19.88
CA ASP A 348 27.80 -8.32 -20.05
C ASP A 348 26.89 -8.12 -18.82
N ARG A 349 27.44 -8.00 -17.61
CA ARG A 349 26.66 -7.67 -16.39
C ARG A 349 26.17 -6.22 -16.37
N VAL A 350 26.89 -5.29 -17.00
CA VAL A 350 26.39 -3.93 -17.21
C VAL A 350 25.17 -3.97 -18.14
N GLU A 351 25.26 -4.68 -19.26
CA GLU A 351 24.12 -4.88 -20.17
C GLU A 351 22.94 -5.59 -19.49
N GLN A 352 23.20 -6.60 -18.65
CA GLN A 352 22.17 -7.22 -17.84
C GLN A 352 21.45 -6.20 -16.95
N SER A 353 22.19 -5.32 -16.27
CA SER A 353 21.62 -4.30 -15.39
C SER A 353 20.81 -3.26 -16.16
N ILE A 354 21.23 -2.89 -17.37
CA ILE A 354 20.46 -2.02 -18.27
C ILE A 354 19.11 -2.67 -18.63
N ASN A 355 19.11 -3.96 -18.98
CA ASN A 355 17.87 -4.69 -19.30
C ASN A 355 16.95 -4.83 -18.07
N LEU A 356 17.50 -4.97 -16.86
CA LEU A 356 16.73 -4.98 -15.62
C LEU A 356 16.10 -3.60 -15.32
N ARG A 357 16.78 -2.51 -15.64
CA ARG A 357 16.20 -1.15 -15.59
C ARG A 357 15.07 -0.98 -16.60
N GLU A 358 15.21 -1.50 -17.82
CA GLU A 358 14.13 -1.49 -18.83
C GLU A 358 12.92 -2.32 -18.37
N LYS A 359 13.16 -3.44 -17.70
CA LYS A 359 12.07 -4.20 -17.06
C LYS A 359 11.37 -3.36 -15.98
N ALA A 360 12.12 -2.74 -15.07
CA ALA A 360 11.55 -1.88 -14.02
C ALA A 360 10.73 -0.73 -14.61
N CYS A 361 11.21 -0.13 -15.69
CA CYS A 361 10.49 0.87 -16.48
C CYS A 361 9.10 0.39 -16.95
N ILE A 362 9.04 -0.81 -17.56
CA ILE A 362 7.79 -1.42 -18.03
C ILE A 362 6.86 -1.74 -16.86
N ASP A 363 7.39 -2.31 -15.79
CA ASP A 363 6.62 -2.73 -14.61
C ASP A 363 6.01 -1.52 -13.87
N VAL A 364 6.78 -0.45 -13.66
CA VAL A 364 6.31 0.81 -13.06
C VAL A 364 5.21 1.45 -13.91
N ARG A 365 5.41 1.48 -15.24
CA ARG A 365 4.40 2.02 -16.16
C ARG A 365 3.09 1.24 -16.08
N GLN A 366 3.14 -0.09 -16.19
CA GLN A 366 1.97 -0.94 -16.14
C GLN A 366 1.23 -0.79 -14.80
N THR A 367 1.98 -0.86 -13.69
CA THR A 367 1.42 -0.80 -12.34
C THR A 367 0.74 0.55 -12.07
N THR A 368 1.38 1.64 -12.47
CA THR A 368 0.85 3.00 -12.30
C THR A 368 -0.39 3.23 -13.18
N GLN A 369 -0.37 2.78 -14.43
CA GLN A 369 -1.51 2.90 -15.35
C GLN A 369 -2.74 2.14 -14.82
N ILE A 370 -2.56 0.89 -14.38
CA ILE A 370 -3.64 0.08 -13.82
C ILE A 370 -4.17 0.72 -12.54
N ALA A 371 -3.29 1.08 -11.60
CA ALA A 371 -3.68 1.67 -10.33
C ALA A 371 -4.45 2.99 -10.52
N TYR A 372 -4.00 3.85 -11.45
CA TYR A 372 -4.67 5.11 -11.74
C TYR A 372 -6.04 4.90 -12.41
N ASN A 373 -6.13 3.99 -13.38
CA ASN A 373 -7.39 3.68 -14.06
C ASN A 373 -8.42 3.07 -13.10
N ASP A 374 -7.99 2.15 -12.23
CA ASP A 374 -8.85 1.54 -11.21
C ASP A 374 -9.50 2.60 -10.30
N THR A 375 -8.72 3.61 -9.89
CA THR A 375 -9.24 4.72 -9.08
C THR A 375 -10.35 5.48 -9.81
N GLN A 376 -10.16 5.83 -11.09
CA GLN A 376 -11.18 6.52 -11.87
C GLN A 376 -12.45 5.67 -12.02
N ARG A 377 -12.28 4.40 -12.38
CA ARG A 377 -13.38 3.43 -12.52
C ARG A 377 -14.18 3.26 -11.23
N LEU A 378 -13.50 3.10 -10.09
CA LEU A 378 -14.16 2.88 -8.78
C LEU A 378 -14.91 4.13 -8.32
N ARG A 379 -14.41 5.34 -8.59
CA ARG A 379 -15.10 6.60 -8.27
C ARG A 379 -16.38 6.76 -9.09
N GLU A 380 -16.33 6.45 -10.38
CA GLU A 380 -17.52 6.44 -11.24
C GLU A 380 -18.53 5.39 -10.76
N GLN A 381 -18.07 4.17 -10.45
CA GLN A 381 -18.92 3.09 -9.92
C GLN A 381 -19.60 3.47 -8.59
N LEU A 382 -18.89 4.17 -7.70
CA LEU A 382 -19.40 4.55 -6.37
C LEU A 382 -20.68 5.40 -6.48
N GLN A 383 -20.77 6.27 -7.48
CA GLN A 383 -21.95 7.10 -7.72
C GLN A 383 -23.18 6.24 -8.04
N TYR A 384 -23.03 5.26 -8.93
CA TYR A 384 -24.10 4.35 -9.31
C TYR A 384 -24.52 3.43 -8.17
N LEU A 385 -23.57 2.93 -7.37
CA LEU A 385 -23.86 2.09 -6.21
C LEU A 385 -24.59 2.86 -5.10
N ASN A 386 -24.19 4.10 -4.82
CA ASN A 386 -24.91 4.94 -3.87
C ASN A 386 -26.34 5.15 -4.35
N GLN A 387 -26.50 5.40 -5.64
CA GLN A 387 -27.79 5.67 -6.23
C GLN A 387 -28.69 4.44 -6.25
N HIS A 388 -28.17 3.23 -6.50
CA HIS A 388 -28.91 1.96 -6.30
C HIS A 388 -29.37 1.80 -4.85
N ARG A 389 -28.46 2.00 -3.89
CA ARG A 389 -28.76 1.92 -2.45
C ARG A 389 -29.88 2.88 -2.05
N LEU A 390 -29.81 4.14 -2.47
CA LEU A 390 -30.83 5.16 -2.18
C LEU A 390 -32.18 4.78 -2.79
N SER A 391 -32.23 4.34 -4.05
CA SER A 391 -33.46 3.92 -4.70
C SER A 391 -34.14 2.75 -3.97
N ILE A 392 -33.38 1.72 -3.60
CA ILE A 392 -33.92 0.55 -2.90
C ILE A 392 -34.42 0.91 -1.49
N ASP A 393 -33.75 1.84 -0.82
CA ASP A 393 -34.18 2.32 0.50
C ASP A 393 -35.55 3.03 0.46
N ARG A 394 -35.83 3.78 -0.62
CA ARG A 394 -37.14 4.39 -0.87
C ARG A 394 -38.22 3.32 -1.05
N VAL A 395 -37.94 2.31 -1.89
CA VAL A 395 -38.83 1.16 -2.14
C VAL A 395 -39.14 0.41 -0.85
N ARG A 396 -38.11 0.09 -0.07
CA ARG A 396 -38.23 -0.55 1.24
C ARG A 396 -39.17 0.22 2.17
N GLY A 397 -38.99 1.54 2.27
CA GLY A 397 -39.84 2.40 3.09
C GLY A 397 -41.30 2.38 2.67
N ALA A 398 -41.56 2.46 1.36
CA ALA A 398 -42.92 2.40 0.81
C ALA A 398 -43.57 1.03 1.03
N TYR A 399 -42.83 -0.07 0.81
CA TYR A 399 -43.34 -1.43 0.98
C TYR A 399 -43.67 -1.75 2.44
N GLN A 400 -42.87 -1.27 3.40
CA GLN A 400 -43.18 -1.40 4.82
C GLN A 400 -44.51 -0.71 5.17
N GLN A 401 -44.71 0.54 4.70
CA GLN A 401 -45.95 1.27 4.95
C GLN A 401 -47.18 0.56 4.36
N GLN A 402 -47.06 0.05 3.12
CA GLN A 402 -48.14 -0.69 2.47
C GLN A 402 -48.43 -2.03 3.14
N PHE A 403 -47.40 -2.71 3.68
CA PHE A 403 -47.57 -3.93 4.44
C PHE A 403 -48.27 -3.69 5.79
N ASP A 404 -47.97 -2.58 6.46
CA ASP A 404 -48.60 -2.20 7.73
C ASP A 404 -50.12 -1.98 7.57
N ILE A 405 -50.56 -1.50 6.40
CA ILE A 405 -51.98 -1.34 6.02
C ILE A 405 -52.58 -2.55 5.27
N GLY A 406 -51.83 -3.64 5.14
CA GLY A 406 -52.28 -4.89 4.53
C GLY A 406 -52.42 -4.88 3.00
N GLN A 407 -51.80 -3.93 2.30
CA GLN A 407 -51.84 -3.79 0.84
C GLN A 407 -50.66 -4.44 0.10
N ARG A 408 -49.58 -4.79 0.81
CA ARG A 408 -48.38 -5.45 0.25
C ARG A 408 -48.12 -6.77 0.97
N THR A 409 -47.45 -7.72 0.31
CA THR A 409 -47.15 -9.03 0.91
C THR A 409 -45.92 -8.96 1.82
N LEU A 410 -45.82 -9.89 2.78
CA LEU A 410 -44.61 -10.05 3.60
C LEU A 410 -43.38 -10.36 2.74
N LEU A 411 -43.55 -11.16 1.67
CA LEU A 411 -42.47 -11.51 0.76
C LEU A 411 -41.82 -10.26 0.16
N ASP A 412 -42.61 -9.33 -0.32
CA ASP A 412 -42.10 -8.08 -0.91
C ASP A 412 -41.31 -7.23 0.09
N VAL A 413 -41.77 -7.17 1.34
CA VAL A 413 -41.05 -6.45 2.41
C VAL A 413 -39.71 -7.12 2.67
N LEU A 414 -39.70 -8.44 2.86
CA LEU A 414 -38.49 -9.20 3.15
C LEU A 414 -37.48 -9.17 1.99
N ASP A 415 -37.96 -9.18 0.75
CA ASP A 415 -37.11 -9.06 -0.43
C ASP A 415 -36.53 -7.64 -0.54
N SER A 416 -37.32 -6.59 -0.25
CA SER A 416 -36.82 -5.21 -0.24
C SER A 416 -35.80 -4.93 0.87
N GLU A 417 -35.96 -5.54 2.05
CA GLU A 417 -34.97 -5.45 3.14
C GLU A 417 -33.65 -6.12 2.73
N ASN A 418 -33.72 -7.32 2.15
CA ASN A 418 -32.54 -8.04 1.70
C ASN A 418 -31.81 -7.30 0.56
N GLU A 419 -32.54 -6.74 -0.42
CA GLU A 419 -31.95 -5.95 -1.50
C GLU A 419 -31.30 -4.67 -0.95
N TYR A 420 -31.90 -4.01 0.04
CA TYR A 420 -31.28 -2.86 0.70
C TYR A 420 -29.99 -3.23 1.44
N PHE A 421 -29.99 -4.37 2.13
CA PHE A 421 -28.81 -4.90 2.80
C PHE A 421 -27.67 -5.17 1.80
N GLU A 422 -27.95 -5.89 0.70
CA GLU A 422 -26.94 -6.17 -0.33
C GLU A 422 -26.45 -4.89 -1.04
N ALA A 423 -27.34 -3.95 -1.35
CA ALA A 423 -26.97 -2.66 -1.93
C ALA A 423 -26.10 -1.83 -0.96
N SER A 424 -26.40 -1.88 0.34
CA SER A 424 -25.61 -1.20 1.38
C SER A 424 -24.23 -1.81 1.54
N ARG A 425 -24.12 -3.15 1.51
CA ARG A 425 -22.82 -3.86 1.51
C ARG A 425 -22.00 -3.51 0.28
N ALA A 426 -22.59 -3.52 -0.91
CA ALA A 426 -21.90 -3.18 -2.15
C ALA A 426 -21.37 -1.74 -2.14
N PHE A 427 -22.18 -0.80 -1.66
CA PHE A 427 -21.77 0.60 -1.50
C PHE A 427 -20.66 0.78 -0.45
N ALA A 428 -20.78 0.15 0.71
CA ALA A 428 -19.74 0.20 1.75
C ALA A 428 -18.42 -0.36 1.24
N ASN A 429 -18.43 -1.53 0.59
CA ASN A 429 -17.23 -2.11 -0.03
C ASN A 429 -16.58 -1.16 -1.03
N ALA A 430 -17.37 -0.56 -1.92
CA ALA A 430 -16.87 0.36 -2.93
C ALA A 430 -16.22 1.62 -2.34
N GLN A 431 -16.74 2.15 -1.21
CA GLN A 431 -16.10 3.30 -0.53
C GLN A 431 -14.68 2.96 -0.07
N TYR A 432 -14.49 1.83 0.61
CA TYR A 432 -13.16 1.41 1.05
C TYR A 432 -12.28 0.96 -0.10
N ASP A 433 -12.85 0.48 -1.21
CA ASP A 433 -12.09 0.14 -2.43
C ASP A 433 -11.54 1.40 -3.12
N VAL A 434 -12.30 2.50 -3.16
CA VAL A 434 -11.79 3.81 -3.65
C VAL A 434 -10.62 4.29 -2.78
N ALA A 435 -10.77 4.29 -1.45
CA ALA A 435 -9.70 4.72 -0.55
C ALA A 435 -8.43 3.85 -0.69
N LEU A 436 -8.60 2.54 -0.89
CA LEU A 436 -7.47 1.63 -1.13
C LEU A 436 -6.85 1.86 -2.52
N ALA A 437 -7.66 2.15 -3.55
CA ALA A 437 -7.18 2.45 -4.89
C ALA A 437 -6.34 3.73 -4.91
N ASP A 438 -6.78 4.78 -4.21
CA ASP A 438 -6.01 6.02 -4.03
C ASP A 438 -4.64 5.73 -3.39
N ALA A 439 -4.62 4.97 -2.30
CA ALA A 439 -3.38 4.58 -1.62
C ALA A 439 -2.46 3.74 -2.53
N ARG A 440 -3.02 2.83 -3.34
CA ARG A 440 -2.26 2.04 -4.32
C ARG A 440 -1.66 2.91 -5.42
N THR A 441 -2.42 3.88 -5.94
CA THR A 441 -1.91 4.82 -6.94
C THR A 441 -0.73 5.62 -6.37
N LEU A 442 -0.87 6.14 -5.13
CA LEU A 442 0.20 6.88 -4.46
C LEU A 442 1.43 6.00 -4.19
N ALA A 443 1.25 4.75 -3.76
CA ALA A 443 2.35 3.82 -3.52
C ALA A 443 3.08 3.44 -4.82
N ALA A 444 2.35 3.22 -5.93
CA ALA A 444 2.94 2.96 -7.24
C ALA A 444 3.83 4.13 -7.71
N MET A 445 3.47 5.37 -7.36
CA MET A 445 4.27 6.57 -7.62
C MET A 445 5.41 6.79 -6.61
N GLY A 446 5.52 6.00 -5.53
CA GLY A 446 6.46 6.23 -4.43
C GLY A 446 6.14 7.51 -3.62
N GLN A 447 4.86 7.86 -3.49
CA GLN A 447 4.40 9.09 -2.82
C GLN A 447 3.50 8.82 -1.60
N LEU A 448 3.14 7.57 -1.29
CA LEU A 448 2.16 7.28 -0.22
C LEU A 448 2.71 7.69 1.15
N MET A 449 3.94 7.31 1.49
CA MET A 449 4.56 7.69 2.77
C MET A 449 4.67 9.21 2.93
N LYS A 450 5.13 9.89 1.88
CA LYS A 450 5.22 11.36 1.85
C LYS A 450 3.86 12.02 2.01
N THR A 451 2.82 11.47 1.40
CA THR A 451 1.44 11.99 1.49
C THR A 451 0.86 11.83 2.89
N LEU A 452 1.10 10.67 3.52
CA LEU A 452 0.68 10.41 4.89
C LEU A 452 1.54 11.13 5.95
N GLY A 453 2.65 11.74 5.55
CA GLY A 453 3.60 12.38 6.47
C GLY A 453 4.25 11.38 7.42
N VAL A 454 4.48 10.15 6.94
CA VAL A 454 5.09 9.06 7.70
C VAL A 454 6.46 8.75 7.10
N VAL A 455 7.48 8.81 7.94
CA VAL A 455 8.82 8.35 7.62
C VAL A 455 9.35 7.70 8.89
N ARG A 456 10.26 6.75 8.76
CA ARG A 456 10.98 6.17 9.87
C ARG A 456 12.02 7.19 10.38
N ASP A 457 12.02 7.51 11.67
CA ASP A 457 12.81 8.64 12.22
C ASP A 457 14.33 8.52 12.05
N ASP A 458 14.87 7.31 11.90
CA ASP A 458 16.29 7.01 11.71
C ASP A 458 16.67 6.79 10.24
N MET A 459 15.75 6.97 9.28
CA MET A 459 16.07 6.86 7.86
C MET A 459 16.99 8.01 7.42
N PRO A 460 18.18 7.72 6.85
CA PRO A 460 19.09 8.76 6.40
C PRO A 460 18.52 9.47 5.18
N THR A 461 18.89 10.74 5.00
CA THR A 461 18.59 11.49 3.78
C THR A 461 19.61 11.18 2.68
N LEU A 462 19.24 11.38 1.41
CA LEU A 462 20.18 11.21 0.28
C LEU A 462 21.45 12.07 0.45
N ALA A 463 21.30 13.29 0.98
CA ALA A 463 22.42 14.17 1.27
C ALA A 463 23.38 13.61 2.33
N GLU A 464 22.85 12.96 3.38
CA GLU A 464 23.65 12.25 4.39
C GLU A 464 24.34 11.01 3.79
N MET A 465 23.76 10.42 2.74
CA MET A 465 24.33 9.32 1.98
C MET A 465 25.37 9.76 0.93
N GLY A 466 25.68 11.06 0.83
CA GLY A 466 26.65 11.60 -0.12
C GLY A 466 26.16 11.64 -1.57
N SER A 467 24.84 11.59 -1.80
CA SER A 467 24.22 11.59 -3.12
C SER A 467 23.22 12.73 -3.27
N ASP A 468 23.25 13.40 -4.43
CA ASP A 468 22.23 14.38 -4.84
C ASP A 468 20.99 13.70 -5.46
N GLY A 469 20.97 12.36 -5.48
CA GLY A 469 19.95 11.55 -6.14
C GLY A 469 20.25 11.26 -7.61
N VAL A 470 19.38 10.48 -8.24
CA VAL A 470 19.51 10.13 -9.65
C VAL A 470 19.06 11.32 -10.51
N ALA A 471 19.95 11.82 -11.36
CA ALA A 471 19.60 12.80 -12.38
C ALA A 471 18.79 12.09 -13.49
N LEU A 472 17.51 12.39 -13.59
CA LEU A 472 16.64 11.88 -14.65
C LEU A 472 16.82 12.73 -15.91
N ASP A 473 17.42 12.15 -16.94
CA ASP A 473 17.53 12.74 -18.27
C ASP A 473 16.45 12.17 -19.23
N PRO A 474 16.18 12.82 -20.37
CA PRO A 474 15.20 12.32 -21.34
C PRO A 474 15.56 10.96 -21.96
N GLU A 475 16.82 10.51 -21.89
CA GLU A 475 17.28 9.21 -22.41
C GLU A 475 17.11 8.07 -21.38
N THR A 476 16.94 8.43 -20.10
CA THR A 476 16.69 7.54 -18.95
C THR A 476 15.20 7.49 -18.61
N ILE A 477 14.42 8.50 -18.98
CA ILE A 477 12.96 8.53 -18.82
C ILE A 477 12.29 7.62 -19.86
N CYS A 478 11.45 6.74 -19.37
CA CYS A 478 10.61 5.87 -20.19
C CYS A 478 9.53 6.66 -20.92
N PRO A 479 9.19 6.31 -22.18
CA PRO A 479 8.07 6.94 -22.86
C PRO A 479 6.77 6.72 -22.08
N ALA A 480 6.04 7.80 -21.83
CA ALA A 480 4.75 7.80 -21.15
C ALA A 480 3.59 7.29 -22.05
N ASP A 481 3.88 6.37 -22.97
CA ASP A 481 2.89 5.79 -23.88
C ASP A 481 2.07 4.72 -23.15
N GLY A 482 0.75 4.76 -23.32
CA GLY A 482 -0.14 3.78 -22.71
C GLY A 482 -1.60 3.90 -23.11
N PRO A 483 -2.43 2.93 -22.69
CA PRO A 483 -3.86 2.98 -22.92
C PRO A 483 -4.46 4.21 -22.20
N MET A 484 -5.30 4.93 -22.91
CA MET A 484 -6.08 6.02 -22.32
C MET A 484 -7.16 5.45 -21.39
N GLY A 485 -7.54 6.24 -20.39
CA GLY A 485 -8.70 5.93 -19.55
C GLY A 485 -10.00 5.86 -20.36
N PHE A 486 -11.01 5.23 -19.78
CA PHE A 486 -12.36 5.14 -20.34
C PHE A 486 -13.38 5.55 -19.27
N THR A 487 -14.56 5.93 -19.73
CA THR A 487 -15.74 6.29 -18.93
C THR A 487 -16.92 5.41 -19.34
N LEU A 488 -18.00 5.38 -18.55
CA LEU A 488 -19.23 4.71 -18.98
C LEU A 488 -19.79 5.30 -20.29
N ALA A 489 -19.60 6.61 -20.51
CA ALA A 489 -20.01 7.29 -21.73
C ALA A 489 -19.35 6.70 -22.99
N ASP A 490 -18.08 6.27 -22.89
CA ASP A 490 -17.35 5.67 -23.99
C ASP A 490 -17.95 4.32 -24.44
N PHE A 491 -18.54 3.57 -23.51
CA PHE A 491 -19.18 2.28 -23.80
C PHE A 491 -20.66 2.39 -24.16
N THR A 492 -21.33 3.44 -23.68
CA THR A 492 -22.77 3.67 -23.94
C THR A 492 -23.02 4.58 -25.14
N GLY A 493 -21.97 5.13 -25.75
CA GLY A 493 -22.10 6.13 -26.82
C GLY A 493 -22.76 7.42 -26.33
N GLY A 494 -22.60 7.75 -25.04
CA GLY A 494 -23.20 8.92 -24.40
C GLY A 494 -24.71 8.84 -24.20
N THR A 495 -25.30 7.64 -24.24
CA THR A 495 -26.73 7.46 -23.92
C THR A 495 -26.95 7.44 -22.41
N GLU A 496 -27.35 8.57 -21.85
CA GLU A 496 -27.78 8.65 -20.45
C GLU A 496 -29.29 8.37 -20.35
N PRO A 497 -29.75 7.52 -19.41
CA PRO A 497 -31.17 7.38 -19.14
C PRO A 497 -31.72 8.73 -18.66
N THR A 498 -32.81 9.19 -19.27
CA THR A 498 -33.50 10.41 -18.83
C THR A 498 -34.08 10.18 -17.44
N ARG A 499 -33.37 10.57 -16.37
CA ARG A 499 -33.89 10.51 -15.01
C ARG A 499 -34.58 11.82 -14.64
N ALA A 500 -35.70 11.75 -13.93
CA ALA A 500 -36.30 12.91 -13.30
C ALA A 500 -35.30 13.52 -12.30
N PRO A 501 -35.11 14.85 -12.29
CA PRO A 501 -34.17 15.48 -11.38
C PRO A 501 -34.64 15.30 -9.93
N ASP A 502 -33.76 14.78 -9.06
CA ASP A 502 -33.93 14.84 -7.62
C ASP A 502 -33.80 16.31 -7.18
N ILE A 503 -34.79 16.83 -6.46
CA ILE A 503 -34.81 18.22 -5.98
C ILE A 503 -34.32 18.21 -4.54
N THR A 504 -33.05 18.55 -4.33
CA THR A 504 -32.47 18.66 -2.99
C THR A 504 -32.62 20.07 -2.45
N LEU A 505 -33.27 20.20 -1.29
CA LEU A 505 -33.48 21.45 -0.58
C LEU A 505 -32.71 21.42 0.75
N SER A 506 -31.97 22.49 1.07
CA SER A 506 -31.22 22.55 2.35
C SER A 506 -32.18 22.68 3.53
N ALA A 507 -31.98 21.88 4.59
CA ALA A 507 -32.85 21.91 5.76
C ALA A 507 -32.72 23.25 6.52
N ASP A 508 -31.59 23.94 6.41
CA ASP A 508 -31.40 25.27 7.01
C ASP A 508 -32.17 26.37 6.27
N ALA A 509 -32.42 26.18 4.96
CA ALA A 509 -33.32 27.04 4.20
C ALA A 509 -34.79 26.74 4.53
N LEU A 510 -35.10 25.45 4.74
CA LEU A 510 -36.45 24.99 4.97
C LEU A 510 -36.97 25.22 6.41
N PHE A 511 -36.11 25.07 7.41
CA PHE A 511 -36.50 25.00 8.82
C PHE A 511 -35.62 25.88 9.71
N GLN A 512 -36.18 26.32 10.84
CA GLN A 512 -35.35 26.87 11.92
C GLN A 512 -34.52 25.76 12.60
N ILE A 513 -33.43 26.16 13.29
CA ILE A 513 -32.56 25.25 14.05
C ILE A 513 -33.40 24.40 15.02
N ASN A 514 -33.18 23.08 15.04
CA ASN A 514 -33.91 22.10 15.84
C ASN A 514 -35.45 22.11 15.67
N SER A 515 -35.94 22.68 14.58
CA SER A 515 -37.36 22.75 14.27
C SER A 515 -37.72 21.90 13.05
N ALA A 516 -38.96 21.44 13.01
CA ALA A 516 -39.63 20.92 11.83
C ALA A 516 -40.66 21.92 11.26
N VAL A 517 -40.74 23.13 11.82
CA VAL A 517 -41.64 24.18 11.33
C VAL A 517 -41.00 24.86 10.12
N LEU A 518 -41.71 24.82 8.99
CA LEU A 518 -41.29 25.44 7.73
C LEU A 518 -41.22 26.97 7.84
N SER A 519 -40.10 27.55 7.38
CA SER A 519 -39.90 29.00 7.30
C SER A 519 -40.83 29.64 6.25
N ALA A 520 -41.03 30.96 6.30
CA ALA A 520 -41.84 31.67 5.29
C ALA A 520 -41.19 31.64 3.89
N GLU A 521 -39.87 31.51 3.83
CA GLU A 521 -39.11 31.36 2.59
C GLU A 521 -39.23 29.94 2.03
N ALA A 522 -39.09 28.93 2.89
CA ALA A 522 -39.34 27.52 2.57
C ALA A 522 -40.73 27.29 1.96
N ARG A 523 -41.75 27.96 2.51
CA ARG A 523 -43.12 27.88 2.00
C ARG A 523 -43.25 28.46 0.58
N ARG A 524 -42.46 29.47 0.22
CA ARG A 524 -42.44 30.02 -1.16
C ARG A 524 -41.79 29.02 -2.12
N GLU A 525 -40.61 28.52 -1.80
CA GLU A 525 -39.91 27.53 -2.64
C GLU A 525 -40.74 26.24 -2.81
N LEU A 526 -41.34 25.75 -1.73
CA LEU A 526 -42.21 24.56 -1.80
C LEU A 526 -43.55 24.85 -2.51
N ALA A 527 -44.00 26.11 -2.59
CA ALA A 527 -45.18 26.47 -3.37
C ALA A 527 -44.88 26.42 -4.86
N ASP A 528 -43.72 26.92 -5.28
CA ASP A 528 -43.24 26.83 -6.68
C ASP A 528 -43.06 25.36 -7.09
N LEU A 529 -42.48 24.54 -6.21
CA LEU A 529 -42.40 23.09 -6.42
C LEU A 529 -43.78 22.44 -6.52
N ALA A 530 -44.71 22.81 -5.62
CA ALA A 530 -46.07 22.31 -5.67
C ALA A 530 -46.77 22.71 -6.97
N GLU A 531 -46.51 23.88 -7.54
CA GLU A 531 -47.06 24.30 -8.83
C GLU A 531 -46.50 23.46 -9.99
N GLN A 532 -45.21 23.17 -10.00
CA GLN A 532 -44.57 22.33 -11.03
C GLN A 532 -45.05 20.87 -11.00
N VAL A 533 -45.40 20.37 -9.82
CA VAL A 533 -45.94 19.02 -9.61
C VAL A 533 -47.44 18.96 -9.89
N ARG A 534 -48.18 20.03 -9.59
CA ARG A 534 -49.64 20.06 -9.70
C ARG A 534 -50.06 20.04 -11.17
N GLY A 535 -50.79 18.99 -11.55
CA GLY A 535 -51.26 18.79 -12.93
C GLY A 535 -50.37 17.88 -13.77
N ARG A 536 -49.25 17.41 -13.23
CA ARG A 536 -48.49 16.30 -13.83
C ARG A 536 -49.23 14.99 -13.62
N THR A 537 -49.55 14.31 -14.72
CA THR A 537 -50.17 12.97 -14.71
C THR A 537 -49.17 11.85 -14.95
N ASP A 538 -47.92 12.20 -15.21
CA ASP A 538 -46.81 11.28 -15.45
C ASP A 538 -46.09 10.88 -14.16
N LEU A 539 -46.49 11.39 -13.00
CA LEU A 539 -45.89 11.07 -11.70
C LEU A 539 -46.58 9.85 -11.08
N GLU A 540 -45.77 8.87 -10.69
CA GLU A 540 -46.21 7.70 -9.92
C GLU A 540 -46.12 7.97 -8.42
N GLN A 541 -45.00 8.52 -7.95
CA GLN A 541 -44.73 8.80 -6.55
C GLN A 541 -43.83 10.03 -6.37
N ILE A 542 -43.92 10.65 -5.19
CA ILE A 542 -43.09 11.77 -4.73
C ILE A 542 -42.52 11.37 -3.38
N PHE A 543 -41.22 11.09 -3.36
CA PHE A 543 -40.53 10.70 -2.14
C PHE A 543 -39.87 11.90 -1.49
N ILE A 544 -40.06 12.06 -0.18
CA ILE A 544 -39.54 13.18 0.61
C ILE A 544 -38.66 12.60 1.71
N ALA A 545 -37.36 12.74 1.54
CA ALA A 545 -36.34 12.22 2.42
C ALA A 545 -35.79 13.32 3.33
N GLY A 546 -35.91 13.16 4.65
CA GLY A 546 -35.30 14.06 5.63
C GLY A 546 -33.95 13.54 6.11
N HIS A 547 -32.94 14.40 6.18
CA HIS A 547 -31.60 14.06 6.67
C HIS A 547 -31.14 15.01 7.77
N ALA A 548 -30.27 14.50 8.65
CA ALA A 548 -29.62 15.23 9.73
C ALA A 548 -28.09 15.07 9.65
N ASP A 549 -27.36 15.92 10.37
CA ASP A 549 -25.91 15.78 10.53
C ASP A 549 -25.55 14.97 11.79
N THR A 550 -24.27 14.67 11.99
CA THR A 550 -23.77 13.87 13.13
C THR A 550 -23.65 14.65 14.45
N THR A 551 -24.16 15.88 14.56
CA THR A 551 -24.09 16.68 15.80
C THR A 551 -25.11 16.19 16.84
N GLY A 552 -26.20 15.58 16.39
CA GLY A 552 -27.19 14.89 17.24
C GLY A 552 -26.92 13.38 17.32
N ASN A 553 -27.54 12.71 18.31
CA ASN A 553 -27.60 11.25 18.34
C ASN A 553 -28.80 10.73 17.55
N ASP A 554 -28.82 9.45 17.19
CA ASP A 554 -29.90 8.85 16.40
C ASP A 554 -31.28 9.03 17.04
N ALA A 555 -31.37 8.94 18.37
CA ALA A 555 -32.61 9.17 19.12
C ALA A 555 -33.20 10.59 18.93
N ILE A 556 -32.38 11.58 18.55
CA ILE A 556 -32.79 12.95 18.23
C ILE A 556 -32.96 13.12 16.72
N ASN A 557 -31.96 12.67 15.95
CA ASN A 557 -31.85 12.89 14.51
C ASN A 557 -32.94 12.16 13.72
N ASP A 558 -33.26 10.93 14.11
CA ASP A 558 -34.26 10.11 13.42
C ASP A 558 -35.66 10.72 13.50
N PRO A 559 -36.21 11.00 14.70
CA PRO A 559 -37.54 11.61 14.77
C PRO A 559 -37.55 13.04 14.23
N LEU A 560 -36.45 13.80 14.32
CA LEU A 560 -36.39 15.15 13.76
C LEU A 560 -36.43 15.13 12.22
N SER A 561 -35.62 14.28 11.60
CA SER A 561 -35.55 14.14 10.15
C SER A 561 -36.90 13.65 9.58
N GLN A 562 -37.55 12.69 10.23
CA GLN A 562 -38.89 12.23 9.86
C GLN A 562 -39.92 13.36 9.95
N ARG A 563 -39.98 14.09 11.08
CA ARG A 563 -40.94 15.21 11.24
C ARG A 563 -40.74 16.31 10.20
N ARG A 564 -39.51 16.56 9.78
CA ARG A 564 -39.19 17.52 8.71
C ARG A 564 -39.74 17.06 7.36
N ALA A 565 -39.52 15.80 7.00
CA ALA A 565 -40.11 15.21 5.81
C ALA A 565 -41.65 15.28 5.83
N ASP A 566 -42.26 14.91 6.96
CA ASP A 566 -43.72 14.97 7.16
C ASP A 566 -44.27 16.40 7.05
N SER A 567 -43.50 17.40 7.50
CA SER A 567 -43.88 18.81 7.42
C SER A 567 -43.87 19.32 5.98
N VAL A 568 -42.89 18.91 5.17
CA VAL A 568 -42.85 19.21 3.73
C VAL A 568 -44.01 18.54 3.02
N ALA A 569 -44.25 17.25 3.26
CA ALA A 569 -45.38 16.53 2.65
C ALA A 569 -46.73 17.15 3.02
N SER A 570 -46.93 17.48 4.30
CA SER A 570 -48.16 18.14 4.76
C SER A 570 -48.36 19.50 4.10
N TYR A 571 -47.28 20.25 3.86
CA TYR A 571 -47.35 21.51 3.15
C TYR A 571 -47.69 21.33 1.67
N LEU A 572 -47.01 20.42 0.95
CA LEU A 572 -47.30 20.10 -0.45
C LEU A 572 -48.76 19.62 -0.63
N ALA A 573 -49.25 18.78 0.28
CA ALA A 573 -50.64 18.35 0.30
C ALA A 573 -51.61 19.54 0.52
N SER A 574 -51.26 20.48 1.40
CA SER A 574 -52.07 21.70 1.61
C SER A 574 -52.10 22.62 0.38
N GLN A 575 -51.07 22.54 -0.46
CA GLN A 575 -51.00 23.22 -1.75
C GLN A 575 -51.72 22.42 -2.86
N GLY A 576 -52.36 21.28 -2.58
CA GLY A 576 -53.16 20.55 -3.56
C GLY A 576 -52.40 19.52 -4.40
N VAL A 577 -51.21 19.10 -3.95
CA VAL A 577 -50.58 17.85 -4.42
C VAL A 577 -51.36 16.66 -3.82
N ASP A 578 -51.65 15.63 -4.61
CA ASP A 578 -52.37 14.46 -4.10
C ASP A 578 -51.57 13.78 -2.99
N ARG A 579 -52.21 13.58 -1.84
CA ARG A 579 -51.59 12.97 -0.66
C ARG A 579 -51.18 11.52 -0.90
N ASN A 580 -51.85 10.83 -1.83
CA ASN A 580 -51.53 9.45 -2.19
C ASN A 580 -50.20 9.35 -2.95
N LEU A 581 -49.72 10.44 -3.56
CA LEU A 581 -48.42 10.47 -4.23
C LEU A 581 -47.28 10.77 -3.26
N LEU A 582 -47.55 11.26 -2.04
CA LEU A 582 -46.53 11.77 -1.13
C LEU A 582 -46.10 10.69 -0.12
N HIS A 583 -44.82 10.31 -0.17
CA HIS A 583 -44.20 9.37 0.77
C HIS A 583 -43.05 10.04 1.51
N THR A 584 -42.97 9.86 2.83
CA THR A 584 -41.95 10.51 3.67
C THR A 584 -41.09 9.50 4.42
N ARG A 585 -39.79 9.78 4.53
CA ARG A 585 -38.87 9.01 5.38
C ARG A 585 -37.77 9.89 5.98
N GLY A 586 -37.50 9.70 7.27
CA GLY A 586 -36.38 10.30 7.98
C GLY A 586 -35.20 9.35 8.06
N TYR A 587 -34.06 9.78 7.55
CA TYR A 587 -32.82 8.98 7.52
C TYR A 587 -31.83 9.30 8.63
N GLY A 588 -32.13 10.32 9.46
CA GLY A 588 -31.21 10.78 10.49
C GLY A 588 -29.85 11.14 9.90
N SER A 589 -28.77 10.77 10.60
CA SER A 589 -27.38 11.01 10.18
C SER A 589 -26.76 9.90 9.33
N ARG A 590 -27.52 8.85 8.97
CA ARG A 590 -27.01 7.62 8.34
C ARG A 590 -26.71 7.74 6.84
N GLN A 591 -27.08 8.86 6.21
CA GLN A 591 -26.85 9.10 4.78
C GLN A 591 -26.20 10.48 4.55
N PRO A 592 -24.94 10.65 4.97
CA PRO A 592 -24.20 11.86 4.65
C PRO A 592 -23.88 11.90 3.15
N VAL A 593 -24.01 13.09 2.56
CA VAL A 593 -23.60 13.40 1.18
C VAL A 593 -22.29 14.18 1.14
N ALA A 594 -21.82 14.64 2.30
CA ALA A 594 -20.57 15.35 2.47
C ALA A 594 -19.93 15.00 3.82
N THR A 595 -18.66 15.36 3.98
CA THR A 595 -17.94 15.11 5.22
C THR A 595 -18.59 15.81 6.43
N ASN A 596 -18.81 15.08 7.52
CA ASN A 596 -19.31 15.67 8.76
C ASN A 596 -18.22 16.42 9.55
N ALA A 597 -16.96 16.36 9.11
CA ALA A 597 -15.85 17.06 9.76
C ALA A 597 -15.97 18.58 9.62
N THR A 598 -16.44 19.07 8.47
CA THR A 598 -16.54 20.51 8.19
C THR A 598 -17.92 21.08 8.49
N VAL A 599 -18.00 22.38 8.80
CA VAL A 599 -19.29 23.07 9.01
C VAL A 599 -20.14 23.02 7.73
N GLU A 600 -19.51 23.20 6.57
CA GLU A 600 -20.20 23.18 5.28
C GLU A 600 -20.71 21.78 4.93
N GLY A 601 -19.92 20.73 5.15
CA GLY A 601 -20.39 19.36 4.91
C GLY A 601 -21.52 18.96 5.86
N ARG A 602 -21.48 19.37 7.15
CA ARG A 602 -22.63 19.21 8.05
C ARG A 602 -23.87 19.95 7.54
N ARG A 603 -23.71 21.16 6.99
CA ARG A 603 -24.82 21.94 6.40
C ARG A 603 -25.44 21.24 5.20
N GLN A 604 -24.62 20.61 4.35
CA GLN A 604 -25.08 19.80 3.22
C GLN A 604 -25.80 18.53 3.70
N ASN A 605 -25.33 17.91 4.79
CA ASN A 605 -25.99 16.73 5.37
C ASN A 605 -27.35 17.03 6.01
N ARG A 606 -27.56 18.24 6.55
CA ARG A 606 -28.88 18.74 6.96
C ARG A 606 -29.71 19.15 5.73
N ARG A 607 -30.43 18.21 5.12
CA ARG A 607 -31.21 18.45 3.89
C ARG A 607 -32.55 17.72 3.88
N VAL A 608 -33.44 18.17 2.99
CA VAL A 608 -34.61 17.40 2.55
C VAL A 608 -34.50 17.19 1.06
N GLU A 609 -34.53 15.95 0.61
CA GLU A 609 -34.59 15.62 -0.82
C GLU A 609 -36.02 15.31 -1.21
N VAL A 610 -36.45 15.84 -2.36
CA VAL A 610 -37.73 15.54 -2.99
C VAL A 610 -37.45 14.87 -4.32
N THR A 611 -37.74 13.58 -4.42
CA THR A 611 -37.62 12.80 -5.65
C THR A 611 -38.99 12.70 -6.31
N LEU A 612 -39.04 13.00 -7.61
CA LEU A 612 -40.24 12.86 -8.43
C LEU A 612 -40.07 11.61 -9.29
N GLU A 613 -40.82 10.55 -9.02
CA GLU A 613 -40.75 9.30 -9.77
C GLU A 613 -41.86 9.26 -10.83
N ARG A 614 -41.49 9.02 -12.10
CA ARG A 614 -42.45 8.97 -13.20
C ARG A 614 -42.93 7.55 -13.48
N VAL A 615 -44.16 7.46 -14.00
CA VAL A 615 -44.74 6.22 -14.52
C VAL A 615 -43.85 5.69 -15.66
N GLY A 616 -43.31 4.49 -15.50
CA GLY A 616 -42.42 3.83 -16.48
C GLY A 616 -40.92 4.11 -16.31
N GLU A 617 -40.52 4.85 -15.27
CA GLU A 617 -39.10 5.06 -14.92
C GLU A 617 -38.50 3.84 -14.21
N ASN A 618 -39.35 3.05 -13.53
CA ASN A 618 -39.09 1.66 -13.19
C ASN A 618 -39.31 0.81 -14.44
N LEU A 619 -38.26 0.66 -15.25
CA LEU A 619 -38.31 -0.12 -16.48
C LEU A 619 -38.78 -1.55 -16.18
N ASP A 620 -39.98 -1.89 -16.67
CA ASP A 620 -40.38 -3.27 -16.88
C ASP A 620 -39.37 -3.91 -17.83
N MET A 621 -38.49 -4.76 -17.28
CA MET A 621 -37.41 -5.42 -18.03
C MET A 621 -37.90 -6.42 -19.08
N THR A 622 -39.22 -6.63 -19.21
CA THR A 622 -39.78 -7.57 -20.18
C THR A 622 -39.77 -7.06 -21.63
N ASP A 623 -39.55 -5.77 -21.87
CA ASP A 623 -39.61 -5.18 -23.22
C ASP A 623 -38.25 -4.78 -23.84
N PHE A 624 -37.12 -5.17 -23.23
CA PHE A 624 -35.80 -4.98 -23.84
C PHE A 624 -35.55 -6.01 -24.95
N ARG A 625 -35.96 -5.69 -26.19
CA ARG A 625 -35.34 -6.26 -27.41
C ARG A 625 -34.27 -5.28 -27.90
N PRO A 626 -32.97 -5.52 -27.65
CA PRO A 626 -31.95 -4.56 -28.04
C PRO A 626 -31.71 -4.62 -29.56
N ALA A 627 -32.28 -3.66 -30.29
CA ALA A 627 -31.92 -3.40 -31.69
C ALA A 627 -30.42 -3.03 -31.87
N ALA A 628 -29.71 -2.74 -30.76
CA ALA A 628 -28.29 -2.42 -30.74
C ALA A 628 -27.37 -3.65 -30.97
N ILE A 629 -27.82 -4.88 -30.68
CA ILE A 629 -26.99 -6.09 -30.89
C ILE A 629 -26.85 -6.40 -32.39
N ASP A 630 -27.88 -6.17 -33.20
CA ASP A 630 -27.82 -6.35 -34.66
C ASP A 630 -26.93 -5.29 -35.35
N ALA A 631 -26.83 -4.09 -34.78
CA ALA A 631 -25.98 -3.02 -35.31
C ALA A 631 -24.48 -3.24 -35.02
N LEU A 632 -24.14 -3.93 -33.92
CA LEU A 632 -22.76 -4.30 -33.59
C LEU A 632 -22.31 -5.56 -34.35
N ALA A 633 -23.21 -6.52 -34.60
CA ALA A 633 -22.93 -7.70 -35.42
C ALA A 633 -22.66 -7.35 -36.89
N SER A 634 -23.32 -6.32 -37.43
CA SER A 634 -23.14 -5.88 -38.82
C SER A 634 -21.91 -4.98 -39.05
N ARG A 635 -21.36 -4.34 -38.00
CA ARG A 635 -20.10 -3.56 -38.09
C ARG A 635 -18.84 -4.41 -37.95
N SER A 636 -18.95 -5.58 -37.30
CA SER A 636 -17.82 -6.49 -37.07
C SER A 636 -17.42 -7.31 -38.31
N ALA A 637 -18.20 -7.27 -39.39
CA ALA A 637 -17.98 -8.06 -40.60
C ALA A 637 -17.22 -7.31 -41.72
N THR A 638 -16.76 -6.06 -41.50
CA THR A 638 -16.11 -5.26 -42.56
C THR A 638 -14.86 -4.53 -42.08
N SER A 639 -13.92 -5.25 -41.48
CA SER A 639 -12.50 -4.89 -41.53
C SER A 639 -11.66 -6.05 -41.03
N THR A 640 -11.24 -6.93 -41.94
CA THR A 640 -10.03 -7.73 -41.73
C THR A 640 -8.86 -6.82 -42.06
N PRO A 641 -8.02 -6.38 -41.10
CA PRO A 641 -6.73 -5.82 -41.45
C PRO A 641 -5.91 -6.98 -42.01
N ARG A 642 -5.44 -6.83 -43.25
CA ARG A 642 -4.45 -7.72 -43.83
C ARG A 642 -3.16 -7.48 -43.04
N PHE A 643 -2.84 -8.38 -42.10
CA PHE A 643 -1.51 -8.43 -41.50
C PHE A 643 -0.53 -8.82 -42.61
N GLU A 644 0.20 -7.85 -43.14
CA GLU A 644 1.45 -8.12 -43.85
C GLU A 644 2.45 -8.62 -42.80
N ALA A 645 2.99 -9.82 -43.04
CA ALA A 645 4.04 -10.38 -42.21
C ALA A 645 5.29 -9.48 -42.32
N PRO A 646 5.95 -9.13 -41.20
CA PRO A 646 7.19 -8.36 -41.27
C PRO A 646 8.26 -9.19 -41.97
N THR A 647 8.79 -8.65 -43.07
CA THR A 647 9.99 -9.16 -43.72
C THR A 647 11.22 -8.96 -42.82
N ALA A 648 12.15 -9.91 -42.85
CA ALA A 648 13.34 -9.98 -42.01
C ALA A 648 14.43 -8.93 -42.37
N THR A 649 14.07 -7.64 -42.39
CA THR A 649 15.00 -6.53 -42.69
C THR A 649 14.91 -5.33 -41.75
N ASP A 650 14.05 -5.34 -40.72
CA ASP A 650 13.92 -4.19 -39.80
C ASP A 650 14.71 -4.31 -38.48
N TYR A 651 15.57 -5.32 -38.34
CA TYR A 651 16.61 -5.32 -37.30
C TYR A 651 17.92 -4.79 -37.89
N ALA A 652 18.10 -3.49 -37.86
CA ALA A 652 19.44 -2.91 -37.97
C ALA A 652 20.15 -3.12 -36.63
N PRO A 653 21.24 -3.91 -36.55
CA PRO A 653 22.10 -3.86 -35.38
C PRO A 653 22.76 -2.48 -35.35
N VAL A 654 22.57 -1.74 -34.26
CA VAL A 654 23.44 -0.60 -33.92
C VAL A 654 24.80 -1.18 -33.52
N ALA A 655 25.54 -1.64 -34.51
CA ALA A 655 26.94 -1.98 -34.41
C ALA A 655 27.73 -0.69 -34.63
N GLY A 656 27.97 0.05 -33.54
CA GLY A 656 28.71 1.30 -33.62
C GLY A 656 29.07 1.84 -32.25
N GLY A 657 30.27 1.51 -31.78
CA GLY A 657 31.01 2.38 -30.87
C GLY A 657 31.09 1.98 -29.41
N LEU A 658 31.67 0.81 -29.09
CA LEU A 658 32.38 0.63 -27.80
C LEU A 658 33.56 -0.35 -27.87
N TYR A 659 33.95 -0.79 -29.07
CA TYR A 659 35.20 -1.52 -29.31
C TYR A 659 36.39 -0.59 -29.62
N ALA A 660 36.16 0.72 -29.77
CA ALA A 660 37.21 1.70 -30.05
C ALA A 660 38.14 1.95 -28.84
N GLU A 661 37.68 1.73 -27.61
CA GLU A 661 38.51 1.87 -26.40
C GLU A 661 39.46 0.68 -26.18
N ILE A 662 39.18 -0.48 -26.78
CA ILE A 662 40.09 -1.63 -26.74
C ILE A 662 41.24 -1.44 -27.74
N ASP A 663 40.96 -0.85 -28.91
CA ASP A 663 42.00 -0.49 -29.87
C ASP A 663 42.89 0.67 -29.36
N ALA A 664 42.37 1.57 -28.50
CA ALA A 664 43.16 2.64 -27.90
C ALA A 664 44.06 2.20 -26.72
N LEU A 665 43.72 1.10 -26.02
CA LEU A 665 44.53 0.54 -24.92
C LEU A 665 45.50 -0.56 -25.39
N VAL A 666 45.29 -1.13 -26.57
CA VAL A 666 46.18 -2.16 -27.17
C VAL A 666 47.10 -1.60 -28.26
N ALA A 667 46.82 -0.42 -28.81
CA ALA A 667 47.72 0.26 -29.75
C ALA A 667 48.64 1.29 -29.06
N ILE A 668 49.63 0.81 -28.31
CA ILE A 668 50.84 1.61 -28.04
C ILE A 668 51.92 1.13 -29.03
N GLU A 669 51.99 1.79 -30.20
CA GLU A 669 53.16 1.70 -31.07
C GLU A 669 54.38 2.38 -30.40
N PRO A 670 55.58 1.80 -30.53
CA PRO A 670 56.77 2.24 -29.81
C PRO A 670 57.46 3.39 -30.56
N ALA A 671 56.99 4.62 -30.42
CA ALA A 671 57.68 5.77 -31.01
C ALA A 671 57.37 7.10 -30.31
N SER A 672 57.78 7.27 -29.04
CA SER A 672 58.12 8.60 -28.47
C SER A 672 58.57 8.51 -27.00
N TYR A 673 59.58 7.70 -26.69
CA TYR A 673 60.29 7.81 -25.40
C TYR A 673 61.81 7.65 -25.60
N ALA A 674 62.35 8.37 -26.58
CA ALA A 674 63.79 8.44 -26.86
C ALA A 674 64.30 9.88 -26.74
N GLN A 675 63.96 10.58 -25.65
CA GLN A 675 64.66 11.80 -25.23
C GLN A 675 64.63 11.85 -23.71
N LEU A 676 65.59 11.17 -23.07
CA LEU A 676 66.24 11.51 -21.79
C LEU A 676 67.04 10.27 -21.32
N ALA A 677 68.33 10.25 -21.64
CA ALA A 677 69.46 9.55 -20.98
C ALA A 677 70.41 8.87 -22.01
N PRO A 678 71.67 9.33 -22.12
CA PRO A 678 72.74 8.65 -22.87
C PRO A 678 73.53 7.67 -22.00
N GLU A 679 74.16 6.70 -22.69
CA GLU A 679 75.38 5.94 -22.38
C GLU A 679 75.53 5.19 -21.03
N VAL A 680 75.64 3.86 -21.10
CA VAL A 680 76.86 3.05 -20.82
C VAL A 680 76.54 1.60 -21.28
N ALA A 681 76.90 1.22 -22.51
CA ALA A 681 78.08 0.41 -22.87
C ALA A 681 77.95 -1.12 -22.66
N SER A 682 77.65 -1.80 -23.77
CA SER A 682 78.26 -3.03 -24.31
C SER A 682 78.79 -4.14 -23.37
N ARG A 683 78.24 -5.35 -23.56
CA ARG A 683 78.90 -6.67 -23.79
C ARG A 683 78.22 -7.79 -23.00
N GLY A 684 77.83 -8.85 -23.71
CA GLY A 684 77.42 -10.14 -23.15
C GLY A 684 76.14 -10.64 -23.73
#